data_AF-A0A849FTW6-F1
#
_entry.id   AF-A0A849FTW6-F1
#
_cell.length_a   1.000
_cell.length_b   1.000
_cell.length_c   1.000
_cell.angle_alpha   90.00
_cell.angle_beta   90.00
_cell.angle_gamma   90.00
#
_symmetry.space_group_name_H-M   'P 1'
#
loop_
_entity.id
_entity.type
_entity.pdbx_description
1 polymer ?
#
loop_
_entity_poly.entity_id
_entity_poly.type
_entity_poly.pdbx_seq_one_letter_code
_entity_poly.pdbx_strand_id
1 'polypeptide(L)'
;MFEEALDFRDEKRNDFSGEEFATNKLIAGEFRKLGFRVEEFGSVIRSTKEGTATFNSQNVTGFDSNLTSRLVKDKPLTKVLLAEAGIRVSEGDHFSLDDKEGARCFVESTPHVAVKPLDGHQGKGVSLDVTPDTFEAAWKKASLETKKGILIERFISGGKEARYLVIDGKCVAVALRLPPFVIGDGTSTIEELVERTNAVRCNNPCRRKYLIRKTVEQLAFLKQRGFTLNSVLGKDETVVLDLKSGPGPGGDTVNITGRVHPSMIALVEKITKTFPGLHVLGADIIAEDHSKPISGNNYIVLEVNTDARIMGHQFPDFGEPINVARLIVESCVERMGLLETVLEKTRSKPSPARASKANTALVPRDDEMTLVFGGDTSLGDTYLARGKYPDAQLRLCKEPESFFERLSPLITDKSHFVLNFESVLADRASDPWGGEKKFMGLDDPDRTVSTLKSIGVDSVSLANNHTMDFGAASLMETIDHFKKEGVNAFGAGNDRLESSHPLTLSTHLGNVHILSGFEYRRSYHEKYRFYSARARPGVQRFRQAPDNQLADEIRDLRSKDQTAFIVAFPHWGASKNYAWANEKMFKVNTSFLKAGADLVMGHGAHMMQQCWVEDRDTTIFSLGNFVFNSPGRYQKLGAPPFSLVARLNLQRHAKRWATRLRLYPIVSDNRITGFSPRPVTEKEALEVYDILTERGQRIFQQSFSLGQDSRGYFVERAGPVSRRCAQLD
;
A
#
# COMPACT_ATOMS: atom_id res chain seq x y z
N MET A 1 12.81 17.85 -28.13
CA MET A 1 11.43 17.79 -27.56
C MET A 1 11.03 16.41 -27.04
N PHE A 2 10.73 15.36 -27.84
CA PHE A 2 10.43 14.02 -27.27
C PHE A 2 11.66 13.40 -26.59
N GLU A 3 12.84 13.71 -27.11
CA GLU A 3 14.16 13.27 -26.65
C GLU A 3 14.69 14.04 -25.43
N GLU A 4 13.95 15.03 -24.89
CA GLU A 4 14.37 15.81 -23.70
C GLU A 4 13.47 15.56 -22.49
N ALA A 5 12.37 14.81 -22.64
CA ALA A 5 11.27 14.77 -21.67
C ALA A 5 10.89 13.34 -21.20
N LEU A 6 11.84 12.40 -21.22
CA LEU A 6 11.62 11.07 -20.65
C LEU A 6 11.98 11.09 -19.16
N ASP A 7 11.02 11.49 -18.34
CA ASP A 7 11.11 11.62 -16.88
C ASP A 7 11.23 10.27 -16.13
N PHE A 8 11.63 9.21 -16.85
CA PHE A 8 11.71 7.83 -16.38
C PHE A 8 13.03 7.14 -16.77
N ARG A 9 14.04 7.87 -17.28
CA ARG A 9 15.33 7.29 -17.68
C ARG A 9 16.09 6.62 -16.54
N ASP A 10 15.90 7.13 -15.33
CA ASP A 10 16.48 6.57 -14.11
C ASP A 10 15.68 5.37 -13.57
N GLU A 11 14.50 5.09 -14.14
CA GLU A 11 13.70 3.94 -13.74
C GLU A 11 14.30 2.66 -14.33
N LYS A 12 14.49 1.67 -13.45
CA LYS A 12 14.92 0.34 -13.87
C LYS A 12 13.82 -0.32 -14.72
N ARG A 13 14.17 -0.79 -15.91
CA ARG A 13 13.29 -1.61 -16.74
C ARG A 13 12.90 -2.89 -15.99
N ASN A 14 11.61 -3.22 -16.00
CA ASN A 14 11.08 -4.45 -15.41
C ASN A 14 11.54 -5.70 -16.17
N ASP A 15 11.76 -6.78 -15.42
CA ASP A 15 12.06 -8.10 -15.96
C ASP A 15 10.94 -9.07 -15.58
N PHE A 16 10.35 -9.70 -16.59
CA PHE A 16 9.25 -10.66 -16.43
C PHE A 16 9.65 -12.06 -16.91
N SER A 17 10.94 -12.38 -16.80
CA SER A 17 11.48 -13.70 -17.08
C SER A 17 10.69 -14.78 -16.31
N GLY A 18 10.09 -15.71 -17.05
CA GLY A 18 9.33 -16.84 -16.49
C GLY A 18 7.82 -16.62 -16.34
N GLU A 19 7.29 -15.43 -16.63
CA GLU A 19 5.85 -15.14 -16.55
C GLU A 19 5.03 -15.76 -17.69
N GLU A 20 3.77 -16.12 -17.43
CA GLU A 20 2.91 -16.81 -18.40
C GLU A 20 2.36 -15.88 -19.50
N PHE A 21 2.13 -16.43 -20.69
CA PHE A 21 1.74 -15.68 -21.88
C PHE A 21 0.35 -16.06 -22.41
N ALA A 22 -0.63 -15.19 -22.15
CA ALA A 22 -1.81 -14.87 -22.95
C ALA A 22 -2.85 -14.23 -22.02
N THR A 23 -3.57 -13.20 -22.49
CA THR A 23 -4.64 -12.56 -21.70
C THR A 23 -5.66 -13.58 -21.17
N ASN A 24 -6.08 -14.52 -22.02
CA ASN A 24 -7.01 -15.58 -21.63
C ASN A 24 -6.44 -16.47 -20.53
N LYS A 25 -5.14 -16.79 -20.59
CA LYS A 25 -4.48 -17.62 -19.58
C LYS A 25 -4.39 -16.91 -18.23
N LEU A 26 -4.09 -15.61 -18.24
CA LEU A 26 -4.09 -14.78 -17.04
C LEU A 26 -5.48 -14.73 -16.40
N ILE A 27 -6.51 -14.39 -17.18
CA ILE A 27 -7.89 -14.30 -16.69
C ILE A 27 -8.39 -15.68 -16.23
N ALA A 28 -8.12 -16.74 -17.00
CA ALA A 28 -8.42 -18.11 -16.61
C ALA A 28 -7.72 -18.51 -15.30
N GLY A 29 -6.44 -18.14 -15.15
CA GLY A 29 -5.66 -18.35 -13.94
C GLY A 29 -6.30 -17.69 -12.73
N GLU A 30 -6.71 -16.43 -12.83
CA GLU A 30 -7.40 -15.71 -11.76
C GLU A 30 -8.76 -16.34 -11.41
N PHE A 31 -9.57 -16.74 -12.40
CA PHE A 31 -10.81 -17.50 -12.14
C PHE A 31 -10.54 -18.84 -11.45
N ARG A 32 -9.51 -19.60 -11.89
CA ARG A 32 -9.11 -20.88 -11.26
C ARG A 32 -8.68 -20.67 -9.80
N LYS A 33 -7.94 -19.60 -9.49
CA LYS A 33 -7.56 -19.24 -8.11
C LYS A 33 -8.78 -19.02 -7.21
N LEU A 34 -9.90 -18.54 -7.77
CA LEU A 34 -11.18 -18.37 -7.05
C LEU A 34 -12.07 -19.62 -7.06
N GLY A 35 -11.55 -20.75 -7.55
CA GLY A 35 -12.24 -22.04 -7.56
C GLY A 35 -13.29 -22.22 -8.66
N PHE A 36 -13.21 -21.43 -9.75
CA PHE A 36 -14.06 -21.64 -10.92
C PHE A 36 -13.54 -22.82 -11.75
N ARG A 37 -14.47 -23.59 -12.31
CA ARG A 37 -14.17 -24.50 -13.41
C ARG A 37 -14.03 -23.65 -14.68
N VAL A 38 -12.86 -23.67 -15.29
CA VAL A 38 -12.58 -22.92 -16.52
C VAL A 38 -12.41 -23.90 -17.67
N GLU A 39 -13.21 -23.70 -18.72
CA GLU A 39 -13.12 -24.42 -20.00
C GLU A 39 -12.67 -23.45 -21.09
N GLU A 40 -11.74 -23.88 -21.94
CA GLU A 40 -11.17 -23.06 -23.01
C GLU A 40 -11.70 -23.54 -24.37
N PHE A 41 -12.29 -22.62 -25.13
CA PHE A 41 -12.86 -22.83 -26.46
C PHE A 41 -12.18 -21.89 -27.45
N GLY A 42 -10.93 -22.19 -27.81
CA GLY A 42 -10.12 -21.32 -28.66
C GLY A 42 -9.84 -19.97 -27.99
N SER A 43 -10.38 -18.88 -28.54
CA SER A 43 -10.20 -17.52 -28.00
C SER A 43 -11.19 -17.15 -26.90
N VAL A 44 -12.14 -18.03 -26.58
CA VAL A 44 -13.16 -17.82 -25.55
C VAL A 44 -12.90 -18.75 -24.37
N ILE A 45 -13.01 -18.25 -23.16
CA ILE A 45 -13.04 -19.06 -21.95
C ILE A 45 -14.43 -18.98 -21.32
N ARG A 46 -14.91 -20.12 -20.81
CA ARG A 46 -16.11 -20.20 -19.97
C ARG A 46 -15.67 -20.49 -18.53
N SER A 47 -16.03 -19.61 -17.62
CA SER A 47 -15.78 -19.76 -16.19
C SER A 47 -17.09 -20.03 -15.47
N THR A 48 -17.20 -21.21 -14.85
CA THR A 48 -18.42 -21.68 -14.19
C THR A 48 -18.20 -21.94 -12.71
N LYS A 49 -19.11 -21.45 -11.85
CA LYS A 49 -19.16 -21.75 -10.42
C LYS A 49 -20.60 -21.71 -9.93
N GLU A 50 -20.99 -22.71 -9.14
CA GLU A 50 -22.31 -22.79 -8.49
C GLU A 50 -23.49 -22.58 -9.44
N GLY A 51 -23.43 -23.21 -10.62
CA GLY A 51 -24.48 -23.14 -11.63
C GLY A 51 -24.51 -21.84 -12.45
N THR A 52 -23.68 -20.84 -12.11
CA THR A 52 -23.56 -19.59 -12.88
C THR A 52 -22.31 -19.64 -13.76
N ALA A 53 -22.38 -19.06 -14.96
CA ALA A 53 -21.26 -18.98 -15.89
C ALA A 53 -21.05 -17.57 -16.42
N THR A 54 -19.80 -17.21 -16.67
CA THR A 54 -19.43 -16.03 -17.46
C THR A 54 -18.49 -16.45 -18.58
N PHE A 55 -18.46 -15.64 -19.63
CA PHE A 55 -17.60 -15.84 -20.79
C PHE A 55 -16.63 -14.68 -20.90
N ASN A 56 -15.39 -14.99 -21.23
CA ASN A 56 -14.38 -13.98 -21.52
C ASN A 56 -13.71 -14.30 -22.85
N SER A 57 -13.47 -13.27 -23.66
CA SER A 57 -12.58 -13.37 -24.81
C SER A 57 -11.58 -12.23 -24.75
N GLN A 58 -10.32 -12.56 -24.49
CA GLN A 58 -9.33 -11.60 -24.00
C GLN A 58 -9.90 -10.88 -22.77
N ASN A 59 -9.81 -9.55 -22.70
CA ASN A 59 -10.39 -8.75 -21.62
C ASN A 59 -11.88 -8.44 -21.80
N VAL A 60 -12.50 -8.82 -22.92
CA VAL A 60 -13.95 -8.61 -23.14
C VAL A 60 -14.72 -9.66 -22.35
N THR A 61 -15.79 -9.24 -21.70
CA THR A 61 -16.55 -10.04 -20.74
C THR A 61 -17.99 -10.23 -21.20
N GLY A 62 -18.69 -11.21 -20.63
CA GLY A 62 -20.12 -11.40 -20.84
C GLY A 62 -21.00 -10.25 -20.33
N PHE A 63 -20.43 -9.27 -19.63
CA PHE A 63 -21.13 -8.09 -19.11
C PHE A 63 -21.03 -6.87 -20.04
N ASP A 64 -20.21 -6.94 -21.09
CA ASP A 64 -20.12 -5.88 -22.08
C ASP A 64 -21.36 -5.90 -23.00
N SER A 65 -22.09 -4.79 -23.03
CA SER A 65 -23.22 -4.56 -23.92
C SER A 65 -22.79 -4.77 -25.37
N ASN A 66 -23.48 -5.67 -26.08
CA ASN A 66 -23.22 -5.94 -27.49
C ASN A 66 -23.46 -4.68 -28.35
N LEU A 67 -24.53 -3.94 -28.04
CA LEU A 67 -24.86 -2.71 -28.75
C LEU A 67 -23.80 -1.63 -28.53
N THR A 68 -23.46 -1.35 -27.28
CA THR A 68 -22.43 -0.35 -26.94
C THR A 68 -21.07 -0.75 -27.51
N SER A 69 -20.75 -2.05 -27.51
CA SER A 69 -19.52 -2.57 -28.10
C SER A 69 -19.44 -2.40 -29.63
N ARG A 70 -20.59 -2.37 -30.33
CA ARG A 70 -20.64 -2.05 -31.75
C ARG A 70 -20.50 -0.55 -31.98
N LEU A 71 -21.16 0.26 -31.15
CA LEU A 71 -21.07 1.73 -31.21
C LEU A 71 -19.63 2.21 -31.07
N VAL A 72 -18.89 1.69 -30.09
CA VAL A 72 -17.48 2.08 -29.85
C VAL A 72 -16.52 1.66 -30.97
N LYS A 73 -16.90 0.70 -31.82
CA LYS A 73 -16.11 0.34 -33.01
C LYS A 73 -16.32 1.29 -34.19
N ASP A 74 -17.36 2.11 -34.14
CA ASP A 74 -17.60 3.18 -35.10
C ASP A 74 -16.89 4.45 -34.62
N LYS A 75 -15.68 4.68 -35.15
CA LYS A 75 -14.83 5.81 -34.73
C LYS A 75 -15.49 7.17 -34.98
N PRO A 76 -16.08 7.45 -36.16
CA PRO A 76 -16.84 8.69 -36.38
C PRO A 76 -17.96 8.89 -35.35
N LEU A 77 -18.81 7.89 -35.13
CA LEU A 77 -19.92 8.02 -34.18
C LEU A 77 -19.44 8.21 -32.74
N THR A 78 -18.40 7.46 -32.32
CA THR A 78 -17.80 7.58 -30.99
C THR A 78 -17.33 9.01 -30.73
N LYS A 79 -16.74 9.67 -31.74
CA LYS A 79 -16.30 11.06 -31.62
C LYS A 79 -17.45 12.03 -31.46
N VAL A 80 -18.52 11.88 -32.25
CA VAL A 80 -19.72 12.73 -32.14
C VAL A 80 -20.29 12.66 -30.73
N LEU A 81 -20.48 11.44 -30.20
CA LEU A 81 -21.03 11.23 -28.86
C LEU A 81 -20.13 11.79 -27.75
N LEU A 82 -18.80 11.69 -27.90
CA LEU A 82 -17.85 12.30 -26.97
C LEU A 82 -17.92 13.84 -27.03
N ALA A 83 -17.95 14.42 -28.24
CA ALA A 83 -18.04 15.86 -28.42
C ALA A 83 -19.34 16.44 -27.83
N GLU A 84 -20.49 15.79 -28.04
CA GLU A 84 -21.77 16.15 -27.44
C GLU A 84 -21.74 16.09 -25.90
N ALA A 85 -20.98 15.13 -25.35
CA ALA A 85 -20.73 15.05 -23.91
C ALA A 85 -19.73 16.11 -23.40
N GLY A 86 -19.32 17.07 -24.24
CA GLY A 86 -18.33 18.10 -23.91
C GLY A 86 -16.93 17.54 -23.66
N ILE A 87 -16.57 16.45 -24.34
CA ILE A 87 -15.24 15.83 -24.27
C ILE A 87 -14.50 16.16 -25.56
N ARG A 88 -13.30 16.72 -25.42
CA ARG A 88 -12.45 17.09 -26.57
C ARG A 88 -11.94 15.84 -27.29
N VAL A 89 -12.21 15.77 -28.59
CA VAL A 89 -11.74 14.73 -29.52
C VAL A 89 -10.87 15.34 -30.61
N SER A 90 -10.15 14.50 -31.36
CA SER A 90 -9.31 14.97 -32.46
C SER A 90 -10.15 15.58 -33.58
N GLU A 91 -9.85 16.84 -33.91
CA GLU A 91 -10.39 17.54 -35.07
C GLU A 91 -9.96 16.81 -36.34
N GLY A 92 -10.89 16.50 -37.23
CA GLY A 92 -10.62 15.72 -38.42
C GLY A 92 -11.90 15.31 -39.14
N ASP A 93 -11.74 14.82 -40.36
CA ASP A 93 -12.82 14.33 -41.19
C ASP A 93 -12.47 12.97 -41.82
N HIS A 94 -13.48 12.32 -42.36
CA HIS A 94 -13.38 11.02 -43.01
C HIS A 94 -13.73 11.14 -44.49
N PHE A 95 -12.95 10.45 -45.31
CA PHE A 95 -13.02 10.50 -46.76
C PHE A 95 -13.21 9.10 -47.31
N SER A 96 -14.08 8.94 -48.30
CA SER A 96 -14.17 7.69 -49.05
C SER A 96 -12.88 7.49 -49.86
N LEU A 97 -12.63 6.27 -50.33
CA LEU A 97 -11.44 6.01 -51.16
C LEU A 97 -11.49 6.73 -52.52
N ASP A 98 -12.70 7.14 -52.94
CA ASP A 98 -12.93 7.88 -54.18
C ASP A 98 -12.81 9.40 -54.00
N ASP A 99 -12.79 9.90 -52.76
CA ASP A 99 -12.67 11.33 -52.43
C ASP A 99 -11.25 11.69 -51.95
N LYS A 100 -10.26 11.33 -52.76
CA LYS A 100 -8.86 11.66 -52.48
C LYS A 100 -8.58 13.16 -52.61
N GLU A 101 -9.23 13.82 -53.56
CA GLU A 101 -9.08 15.24 -53.83
C GLU A 101 -9.65 16.08 -52.70
N GLY A 102 -10.82 15.75 -52.15
CA GLY A 102 -11.35 16.39 -50.95
C GLY A 102 -10.43 16.20 -49.75
N ALA A 103 -9.91 14.98 -49.56
CA ALA A 103 -8.92 14.68 -48.54
C ALA A 103 -7.64 15.52 -48.70
N ARG A 104 -7.15 15.69 -49.93
CA ARG A 104 -5.98 16.51 -50.23
C ARG A 104 -6.22 17.98 -49.89
N CYS A 105 -7.35 18.54 -50.31
CA CYS A 105 -7.74 19.92 -49.98
C CYS A 105 -7.79 20.12 -48.46
N PHE A 106 -8.30 19.14 -47.71
CA PHE A 106 -8.29 19.17 -46.25
C PHE A 106 -6.86 19.25 -45.69
N VAL A 107 -5.94 18.39 -46.14
CA VAL A 107 -4.52 18.41 -45.70
C VAL A 107 -3.79 19.70 -46.08
N GLU A 108 -4.10 20.28 -47.25
CA GLU A 108 -3.54 21.57 -47.66
C GLU A 108 -4.02 22.72 -46.76
N SER A 109 -5.29 22.71 -46.35
CA SER A 109 -5.82 23.71 -45.40
C SER A 109 -5.39 23.48 -43.95
N THR A 110 -5.08 22.24 -43.59
CA THR A 110 -4.72 21.82 -42.22
C THR A 110 -3.49 20.91 -42.30
N PRO A 111 -2.28 21.46 -42.50
CA PRO A 111 -1.05 20.67 -42.53
C PRO A 111 -0.73 20.10 -41.14
N HIS A 112 0.12 19.06 -41.09
CA HIS A 112 0.42 18.26 -39.90
C HIS A 112 -0.80 17.48 -39.41
N VAL A 113 -1.12 16.42 -40.16
CA VAL A 113 -2.23 15.51 -39.88
C VAL A 113 -1.77 14.07 -39.68
N ALA A 114 -2.56 13.29 -38.96
CA ALA A 114 -2.48 11.86 -38.94
C ALA A 114 -3.47 11.29 -39.96
N VAL A 115 -2.97 10.49 -40.90
CA VAL A 115 -3.77 9.78 -41.91
C VAL A 115 -3.90 8.32 -41.48
N LYS A 116 -5.13 7.86 -41.27
CA LYS A 116 -5.43 6.55 -40.67
C LYS A 116 -6.55 5.83 -41.44
N PRO A 117 -6.50 4.50 -41.61
CA PRO A 117 -7.64 3.77 -42.15
C PRO A 117 -8.81 3.75 -41.15
N LEU A 118 -10.06 3.92 -41.61
CA LEU A 118 -11.24 4.01 -40.73
C LEU A 118 -11.42 2.76 -39.85
N ASP A 119 -11.29 1.58 -40.45
CA ASP A 119 -11.36 0.26 -39.79
C ASP A 119 -9.98 -0.36 -39.49
N GLY A 120 -8.93 0.47 -39.52
CA GLY A 120 -7.57 0.05 -39.20
C GLY A 120 -7.38 -0.30 -37.72
N HIS A 121 -6.48 -1.26 -37.48
CA HIS A 121 -6.08 -1.74 -36.14
C HIS A 121 -4.56 -1.75 -36.01
N GLN A 122 -4.04 -1.66 -34.76
CA GLN A 122 -2.60 -1.80 -34.46
C GLN A 122 -1.67 -0.77 -35.15
N GLY A 123 -2.20 0.37 -35.59
CA GLY A 123 -1.39 1.38 -36.30
C GLY A 123 -1.00 0.97 -37.71
N LYS A 124 -1.54 -0.12 -38.26
CA LYS A 124 -1.35 -0.48 -39.67
C LYS A 124 -2.01 0.57 -40.56
N GLY A 125 -1.34 0.95 -41.64
CA GLY A 125 -1.80 1.99 -42.55
C GLY A 125 -1.71 3.42 -41.99
N VAL A 126 -1.26 3.60 -40.74
CA VAL A 126 -1.18 4.92 -40.11
C VAL A 126 0.10 5.65 -40.53
N SER A 127 -0.06 6.93 -40.86
CA SER A 127 1.02 7.90 -41.06
C SER A 127 0.77 9.10 -40.15
N LEU A 128 1.81 9.52 -39.42
CA LEU A 128 1.75 10.65 -38.49
C LEU A 128 2.54 11.82 -39.07
N ASP A 129 2.19 13.04 -38.66
CA ASP A 129 2.84 14.29 -39.09
C ASP A 129 2.90 14.49 -40.62
N VAL A 130 1.79 14.14 -41.29
CA VAL A 130 1.65 14.24 -42.73
C VAL A 130 1.42 15.70 -43.15
N THR A 131 2.17 16.10 -44.17
CA THR A 131 2.09 17.39 -44.86
C THR A 131 1.55 17.19 -46.28
N PRO A 132 1.18 18.26 -47.01
CA PRO A 132 0.79 18.14 -48.42
C PRO A 132 1.81 17.37 -49.28
N ASP A 133 3.11 17.56 -49.01
CA ASP A 133 4.19 16.89 -49.75
C ASP A 133 4.25 15.39 -49.49
N THR A 134 3.87 14.94 -48.29
CA THR A 134 3.94 13.53 -47.88
C THR A 134 2.58 12.82 -47.97
N PHE A 135 1.51 13.56 -48.31
CA PHE A 135 0.13 13.07 -48.37
C PHE A 135 -0.04 11.88 -49.30
N GLU A 136 0.56 11.92 -50.50
CA GLU A 136 0.42 10.85 -51.50
C GLU A 136 0.87 9.48 -51.00
N ALA A 137 2.02 9.45 -50.34
CA ALA A 137 2.55 8.23 -49.74
C ALA A 137 1.68 7.77 -48.56
N ALA A 138 1.22 8.70 -47.72
CA ALA A 138 0.37 8.42 -46.58
C ALA A 138 -1.01 7.88 -46.99
N TRP A 139 -1.64 8.49 -48.00
CA TRP A 139 -2.92 8.06 -48.57
C TRP A 139 -2.81 6.65 -49.12
N LYS A 140 -1.86 6.41 -50.03
CA LYS A 140 -1.64 5.08 -50.63
C LYS A 140 -1.48 4.00 -49.56
N LYS A 141 -0.69 4.29 -48.53
CA LYS A 141 -0.47 3.36 -47.41
C LYS A 141 -1.76 3.07 -46.63
N ALA A 142 -2.56 4.10 -46.33
CA ALA A 142 -3.83 3.93 -45.61
C ALA A 142 -4.87 3.19 -46.47
N SER A 143 -4.97 3.48 -47.77
CA SER A 143 -5.92 2.87 -48.70
C SER A 143 -5.71 1.36 -48.83
N LEU A 144 -4.49 0.85 -48.69
CA LEU A 144 -4.19 -0.59 -48.74
C LEU A 144 -4.75 -1.37 -47.54
N GLU A 145 -5.07 -0.67 -46.44
CA GLU A 145 -5.45 -1.28 -45.16
C GLU A 145 -6.95 -1.11 -44.83
N THR A 146 -7.73 -0.50 -45.72
CA THR A 146 -9.16 -0.26 -45.52
C THR A 146 -9.96 -0.39 -46.81
N LYS A 147 -11.24 -0.74 -46.66
CA LYS A 147 -12.25 -0.62 -47.72
C LYS A 147 -13.35 0.39 -47.37
N LYS A 148 -13.32 0.95 -46.16
CA LYS A 148 -14.37 1.84 -45.64
C LYS A 148 -14.05 3.32 -45.82
N GLY A 149 -12.78 3.64 -46.05
CA GLY A 149 -12.30 5.01 -46.21
C GLY A 149 -11.22 5.37 -45.20
N ILE A 150 -10.79 6.62 -45.24
CA ILE A 150 -9.63 7.13 -44.52
C ILE A 150 -10.07 8.26 -43.60
N LEU A 151 -9.59 8.23 -42.37
CA LEU A 151 -9.76 9.26 -41.35
C LEU A 151 -8.50 10.13 -41.32
N ILE A 152 -8.68 11.44 -41.49
CA ILE A 152 -7.59 12.42 -41.45
C ILE A 152 -7.86 13.35 -40.27
N GLU A 153 -6.90 13.41 -39.33
CA GLU A 153 -7.05 14.13 -38.07
C GLU A 153 -5.86 15.04 -37.84
N ARG A 154 -6.06 16.17 -37.16
CA ARG A 154 -4.95 17.02 -36.74
C ARG A 154 -3.94 16.23 -35.90
N PHE A 155 -2.66 16.33 -36.27
CA PHE A 155 -1.57 15.75 -35.50
C PHE A 155 -1.22 16.68 -34.33
N ILE A 156 -1.02 16.11 -33.15
CA ILE A 156 -0.60 16.86 -31.97
C ILE A 156 0.89 16.64 -31.78
N SER A 157 1.68 17.65 -32.09
CA SER A 157 3.12 17.61 -31.87
C SER A 157 3.45 17.60 -30.37
N GLY A 158 4.40 16.77 -29.96
CA GLY A 158 4.90 16.71 -28.57
C GLY A 158 3.93 16.10 -27.54
N GLY A 159 2.72 15.71 -27.94
CA GLY A 159 1.77 15.08 -27.05
C GLY A 159 2.20 13.68 -26.60
N LYS A 160 2.00 13.39 -25.32
CA LYS A 160 2.25 12.08 -24.70
C LYS A 160 0.97 11.27 -24.76
N GLU A 161 1.01 10.11 -25.41
CA GLU A 161 -0.15 9.21 -25.50
C GLU A 161 -0.17 8.26 -24.31
N ALA A 162 -1.28 8.20 -23.57
CA ALA A 162 -1.50 7.21 -22.54
C ALA A 162 -2.82 6.46 -22.76
N ARG A 163 -2.79 5.16 -22.45
CA ARG A 163 -3.99 4.32 -22.36
C ARG A 163 -4.49 4.32 -20.93
N TYR A 164 -5.76 4.65 -20.75
CA TYR A 164 -6.48 4.57 -19.50
C TYR A 164 -7.36 3.33 -19.53
N LEU A 165 -7.17 2.43 -18.57
CA LEU A 165 -8.00 1.25 -18.38
C LEU A 165 -9.08 1.56 -17.36
N VAL A 166 -10.33 1.26 -17.73
CA VAL A 166 -11.51 1.39 -16.89
C VAL A 166 -12.16 0.03 -16.69
N ILE A 167 -12.52 -0.27 -15.45
CA ILE A 167 -13.35 -1.41 -15.07
C ILE A 167 -14.51 -0.87 -14.24
N ASP A 168 -15.74 -1.23 -14.58
CA ASP A 168 -16.96 -0.78 -13.88
C ASP A 168 -17.05 0.74 -13.67
N GLY A 169 -16.72 1.46 -14.75
CA GLY A 169 -16.79 2.93 -14.78
C GLY A 169 -15.71 3.64 -13.96
N LYS A 170 -14.76 2.91 -13.36
CA LYS A 170 -13.63 3.46 -12.61
C LYS A 170 -12.32 3.26 -13.38
N CYS A 171 -11.51 4.31 -13.47
CA CYS A 171 -10.16 4.17 -14.01
C CYS A 171 -9.28 3.42 -13.00
N VAL A 172 -8.71 2.28 -13.41
CA VAL A 172 -7.94 1.37 -12.53
C VAL A 172 -6.45 1.33 -12.85
N ALA A 173 -6.05 1.72 -14.06
CA ALA A 173 -4.65 1.74 -14.47
C ALA A 173 -4.43 2.69 -15.65
N VAL A 174 -3.27 3.34 -15.69
CA VAL A 174 -2.87 4.22 -16.80
C VAL A 174 -1.46 3.87 -17.27
N ALA A 175 -1.32 3.56 -18.56
CA ALA A 175 -0.06 3.22 -19.20
C ALA A 175 0.32 4.29 -20.23
N LEU A 176 1.38 5.05 -19.94
CA LEU A 176 2.00 5.94 -20.91
C LEU A 176 2.67 5.09 -22.00
N ARG A 177 2.49 5.45 -23.26
CA ARG A 177 3.01 4.73 -24.42
C ARG A 177 4.17 5.50 -25.01
N LEU A 178 5.31 4.84 -25.06
CA LEU A 178 6.53 5.41 -25.60
C LEU A 178 6.73 4.92 -27.03
N PRO A 179 7.27 5.75 -27.92
CA PRO A 179 7.83 5.27 -29.17
C PRO A 179 9.06 4.38 -28.91
N PRO A 180 9.49 3.54 -29.86
CA PRO A 180 10.76 2.81 -29.73
C PRO A 180 11.93 3.80 -29.66
N PHE A 181 12.85 3.59 -28.72
CA PHE A 181 14.04 4.42 -28.56
C PHE A 181 15.24 3.58 -28.12
N VAL A 182 16.43 4.15 -28.25
CA VAL A 182 17.68 3.66 -27.66
C VAL A 182 18.40 4.79 -26.95
N ILE A 183 19.19 4.44 -25.93
CA ILE A 183 20.02 5.37 -25.16
C ILE A 183 21.48 5.01 -25.43
N GLY A 184 22.28 6.00 -25.80
CA GLY A 184 23.71 5.85 -26.06
C GLY A 184 24.51 5.56 -24.81
N ASP A 185 25.47 4.64 -24.91
CA ASP A 185 26.49 4.41 -23.88
C ASP A 185 27.83 5.08 -24.21
N GLY A 186 27.89 5.85 -25.31
CA GLY A 186 29.09 6.53 -25.80
C GLY A 186 30.00 5.64 -26.67
N THR A 187 29.67 4.35 -26.84
CA THR A 187 30.55 3.39 -27.51
C THR A 187 29.85 2.48 -28.52
N SER A 188 28.63 2.05 -28.24
CA SER A 188 27.88 1.13 -29.08
C SER A 188 27.15 1.82 -30.22
N THR A 189 27.04 1.11 -31.35
CA THR A 189 26.22 1.57 -32.48
C THR A 189 24.74 1.49 -32.16
N ILE A 190 23.90 2.25 -32.88
CA ILE A 190 22.44 2.15 -32.76
C ILE A 190 21.97 0.70 -32.98
N GLU A 191 22.59 -0.03 -33.92
CA GLU A 191 22.30 -1.45 -34.14
C GLU A 191 22.53 -2.30 -32.87
N GLU A 192 23.70 -2.18 -32.25
CA GLU A 192 24.04 -2.91 -31.02
C GLU A 192 23.12 -2.54 -29.86
N LEU A 193 22.78 -1.25 -29.73
CA LEU A 193 21.86 -0.76 -28.70
C LEU A 193 20.44 -1.32 -28.90
N VAL A 194 19.96 -1.40 -30.15
CA VAL A 194 18.69 -2.04 -30.49
C VAL A 194 18.71 -3.52 -30.15
N GLU A 195 19.80 -4.22 -30.46
CA GLU A 195 19.95 -5.65 -30.18
C GLU A 195 19.97 -5.94 -28.67
N ARG A 196 20.73 -5.16 -27.90
CA ARG A 196 20.76 -5.24 -26.44
C ARG A 196 19.39 -4.95 -25.84
N THR A 197 18.70 -3.92 -26.33
CA THR A 197 17.34 -3.56 -25.89
C THR A 197 16.36 -4.70 -26.20
N ASN A 198 16.43 -5.28 -27.40
CA ASN A 198 15.59 -6.40 -27.79
C ASN A 198 15.86 -7.67 -26.99
N ALA A 199 17.12 -7.93 -26.61
CA ALA A 199 17.51 -9.06 -25.75
C ALA A 199 16.87 -8.97 -24.36
N VAL A 200 16.64 -7.76 -23.83
CA VAL A 200 15.88 -7.58 -22.59
C VAL A 200 14.38 -7.64 -22.85
N ARG A 201 13.90 -7.00 -23.92
CA ARG A 201 12.47 -6.99 -24.29
C ARG A 201 11.92 -8.39 -24.58
N CYS A 202 12.74 -9.34 -25.01
CA CYS A 202 12.28 -10.71 -25.26
C CYS A 202 11.83 -11.44 -23.99
N ASN A 203 12.27 -10.98 -22.81
CA ASN A 203 11.84 -11.50 -21.51
C ASN A 203 10.48 -10.94 -21.07
N ASN A 204 9.98 -9.85 -21.66
CA ASN A 204 8.67 -9.28 -21.32
C ASN A 204 7.54 -9.91 -22.17
N PRO A 205 6.50 -10.52 -21.55
CA PRO A 205 5.32 -11.04 -22.24
C PRO A 205 4.62 -10.12 -23.21
N CYS A 206 4.56 -8.84 -22.90
CA CYS A 206 3.94 -7.83 -23.74
C CYS A 206 4.85 -7.37 -24.90
N ARG A 207 6.14 -7.73 -24.90
CA ARG A 207 7.15 -7.20 -25.84
C ARG A 207 7.80 -8.24 -26.73
N ARG A 208 7.91 -9.49 -26.29
CA ARG A 208 8.61 -10.53 -27.07
C ARG A 208 8.11 -10.75 -28.50
N LYS A 209 6.84 -10.44 -28.78
CA LYS A 209 6.24 -10.49 -30.15
C LYS A 209 6.41 -9.19 -30.94
N TYR A 210 6.86 -8.14 -30.27
CA TYR A 210 6.87 -6.74 -30.66
C TYR A 210 8.26 -6.15 -30.40
N LEU A 211 9.30 -6.87 -30.81
CA LEU A 211 10.68 -6.37 -30.79
C LEU A 211 10.84 -5.22 -31.80
N ILE A 212 11.85 -4.39 -31.60
CA ILE A 212 12.23 -3.32 -32.53
C ILE A 212 12.79 -3.99 -33.81
N ARG A 213 12.16 -3.77 -34.97
CA ARG A 213 12.39 -4.58 -36.19
C ARG A 213 13.25 -3.93 -37.28
N LYS A 214 13.71 -2.69 -37.09
CA LYS A 214 14.53 -1.96 -38.08
C LYS A 214 13.84 -1.90 -39.46
N THR A 215 12.55 -1.56 -39.51
CA THR A 215 11.78 -1.53 -40.79
C THR A 215 12.26 -0.43 -41.74
N VAL A 216 11.90 -0.50 -43.03
CA VAL A 216 12.25 0.53 -44.03
C VAL A 216 11.82 1.92 -43.56
N GLU A 217 10.66 2.04 -42.93
CA GLU A 217 10.15 3.30 -42.38
C GLU A 217 11.00 3.79 -41.19
N GLN A 218 11.39 2.89 -40.28
CA GLN A 218 12.25 3.25 -39.14
C GLN A 218 13.63 3.69 -39.60
N LEU A 219 14.18 3.03 -40.62
CA LEU A 219 15.47 3.40 -41.22
C LEU A 219 15.41 4.73 -41.96
N ALA A 220 14.34 4.97 -42.73
CA ALA A 220 14.11 6.25 -43.39
C ALA A 220 13.95 7.40 -42.37
N PHE A 221 13.21 7.15 -41.29
CA PHE A 221 13.01 8.08 -40.20
C PHE A 221 14.33 8.41 -39.46
N LEU A 222 15.13 7.38 -39.17
CA LEU A 222 16.45 7.54 -38.56
C LEU A 222 17.37 8.39 -39.44
N LYS A 223 17.38 8.11 -40.76
CA LYS A 223 18.17 8.87 -41.75
C LYS A 223 17.75 10.32 -41.84
N GLN A 224 16.45 10.61 -41.79
CA GLN A 224 15.93 11.98 -41.79
C GLN A 224 16.45 12.80 -40.60
N ARG A 225 16.78 12.13 -39.48
CA ARG A 225 17.36 12.75 -38.28
C ARG A 225 18.89 12.75 -38.27
N GLY A 226 19.53 12.38 -39.37
CA GLY A 226 21.00 12.38 -39.50
C GLY A 226 21.69 11.14 -38.91
N PHE A 227 20.93 10.11 -38.52
CA PHE A 227 21.49 8.88 -37.95
C PHE A 227 21.38 7.71 -38.92
N THR A 228 22.24 6.72 -38.73
CA THR A 228 22.18 5.41 -39.37
C THR A 228 22.35 4.32 -38.32
N LEU A 229 22.13 3.05 -38.67
CA LEU A 229 22.37 1.94 -37.73
C LEU A 229 23.82 1.88 -37.22
N ASN A 230 24.79 2.39 -38.00
CA ASN A 230 26.21 2.45 -37.65
C ASN A 230 26.60 3.68 -36.83
N SER A 231 25.68 4.63 -36.61
CA SER A 231 25.95 5.80 -35.78
C SER A 231 26.17 5.36 -34.32
N VAL A 232 27.16 5.96 -33.65
CA VAL A 232 27.40 5.79 -32.21
C VAL A 232 26.82 7.01 -31.51
N LEU A 233 25.95 6.76 -30.54
CA LEU A 233 25.31 7.82 -29.75
C LEU A 233 26.21 8.23 -28.58
N GLY A 234 26.25 9.52 -28.28
CA GLY A 234 26.88 10.03 -27.07
C GLY A 234 26.28 9.37 -25.83
N LYS A 235 27.05 9.33 -24.74
CA LYS A 235 26.55 8.78 -23.49
C LYS A 235 25.29 9.55 -23.05
N ASP A 236 24.24 8.82 -22.70
CA ASP A 236 22.92 9.33 -22.28
C ASP A 236 22.11 10.06 -23.39
N GLU A 237 22.63 10.13 -24.62
CA GLU A 237 21.91 10.63 -25.79
C GLU A 237 20.80 9.65 -26.17
N THR A 238 19.57 10.14 -26.33
CA THR A 238 18.41 9.31 -26.68
C THR A 238 18.01 9.55 -28.12
N VAL A 239 17.88 8.48 -28.90
CA VAL A 239 17.32 8.56 -30.26
C VAL A 239 16.05 7.74 -30.35
N VAL A 240 14.98 8.40 -30.80
CA VAL A 240 13.70 7.76 -31.11
C VAL A 240 13.73 7.17 -32.52
N LEU A 241 13.24 5.93 -32.67
CA LEU A 241 13.33 5.13 -33.91
C LEU A 241 12.03 5.15 -34.75
N ASP A 242 10.92 5.63 -34.20
CA ASP A 242 9.63 5.82 -34.88
C ASP A 242 8.78 6.85 -34.09
N LEU A 243 7.92 7.64 -34.72
CA LEU A 243 6.98 8.53 -34.00
C LEU A 243 5.80 7.79 -33.39
N LYS A 244 5.43 6.62 -33.93
CA LYS A 244 4.28 5.87 -33.42
C LYS A 244 4.60 5.31 -32.04
N SER A 245 3.79 5.71 -31.07
CA SER A 245 3.70 5.11 -29.74
C SER A 245 3.01 3.74 -29.81
N GLY A 246 3.47 2.79 -29.01
CA GLY A 246 2.81 1.49 -28.83
C GLY A 246 3.56 0.28 -29.38
N PRO A 247 2.99 -0.93 -29.23
CA PRO A 247 3.74 -2.17 -29.38
C PRO A 247 4.14 -2.46 -30.83
N GLY A 248 3.33 -2.12 -31.83
CA GLY A 248 3.61 -2.40 -33.25
C GLY A 248 5.03 -2.02 -33.71
N PRO A 249 5.46 -0.76 -33.55
CA PRO A 249 6.80 -0.31 -33.90
C PRO A 249 7.91 -0.73 -32.92
N GLY A 250 7.55 -1.40 -31.81
CA GLY A 250 8.50 -1.74 -30.75
C GLY A 250 8.58 -0.69 -29.63
N GLY A 251 7.50 0.07 -29.40
CA GLY A 251 7.41 0.98 -28.26
C GLY A 251 7.38 0.28 -26.90
N ASP A 252 7.58 1.07 -25.85
CA ASP A 252 7.52 0.68 -24.45
C ASP A 252 6.27 1.23 -23.75
N THR A 253 5.97 0.74 -22.56
CA THR A 253 4.95 1.33 -21.68
C THR A 253 5.49 1.63 -20.30
N VAL A 254 5.03 2.75 -19.72
CA VAL A 254 5.32 3.17 -18.34
C VAL A 254 4.01 3.18 -17.55
N ASN A 255 3.97 2.54 -16.38
CA ASN A 255 2.84 2.74 -15.48
C ASN A 255 2.91 4.15 -14.86
N ILE A 256 1.92 4.98 -15.18
CA ILE A 256 1.80 6.35 -14.64
C ILE A 256 0.55 6.53 -13.78
N THR A 257 -0.14 5.45 -13.40
CA THR A 257 -1.41 5.49 -12.65
C THR A 257 -1.38 6.47 -11.47
N GLY A 258 -0.33 6.42 -10.64
CA GLY A 258 -0.17 7.30 -9.48
C GLY A 258 0.27 8.74 -9.79
N ARG A 259 0.67 9.02 -11.03
CA ARG A 259 1.19 10.33 -11.48
C ARG A 259 0.15 11.15 -12.26
N VAL A 260 -1.00 10.55 -12.56
CA VAL A 260 -2.06 11.18 -13.37
C VAL A 260 -2.88 12.15 -12.52
N HIS A 261 -3.17 13.32 -13.07
CA HIS A 261 -3.98 14.33 -12.38
C HIS A 261 -5.44 13.86 -12.20
N PRO A 262 -6.09 14.12 -11.06
CA PRO A 262 -7.48 13.73 -10.82
C PRO A 262 -8.49 14.19 -11.87
N SER A 263 -8.27 15.32 -12.54
CA SER A 263 -9.14 15.79 -13.62
C SER A 263 -9.13 14.87 -14.84
N MET A 264 -7.98 14.24 -15.15
CA MET A 264 -7.87 13.26 -16.23
C MET A 264 -8.61 11.97 -15.87
N ILE A 265 -8.55 11.55 -14.61
CA ILE A 265 -9.35 10.42 -14.09
C ILE A 265 -10.84 10.73 -14.20
N ALA A 266 -11.28 11.91 -13.75
CA ALA A 266 -12.68 12.33 -13.84
C ALA A 266 -13.19 12.43 -15.28
N LEU A 267 -12.34 12.88 -16.22
CA LEU A 267 -12.63 12.87 -17.65
C LEU A 267 -12.89 11.45 -18.16
N VAL A 268 -12.06 10.49 -17.79
CA VAL A 268 -12.21 9.10 -18.23
C VAL A 268 -13.45 8.44 -17.61
N GLU A 269 -13.74 8.71 -16.33
CA GLU A 269 -14.99 8.29 -15.69
C GLU A 269 -16.23 9.00 -16.28
N LYS A 270 -16.05 10.14 -16.98
CA LYS A 270 -17.11 10.78 -17.78
C LYS A 270 -17.30 10.06 -19.11
N ILE A 271 -16.23 9.65 -19.80
CA ILE A 271 -16.29 8.87 -21.04
C ILE A 271 -17.15 7.61 -20.85
N THR A 272 -17.02 6.94 -19.70
CA THR A 272 -17.78 5.70 -19.43
C THR A 272 -19.27 5.94 -19.29
N LYS A 273 -19.69 7.15 -18.90
CA LYS A 273 -21.11 7.53 -18.83
C LYS A 273 -21.70 7.79 -20.23
N THR A 274 -20.87 8.22 -21.18
CA THR A 274 -21.26 8.36 -22.60
C THR A 274 -21.52 6.99 -23.24
N PHE A 275 -20.81 5.95 -22.80
CA PHE A 275 -20.92 4.59 -23.32
C PHE A 275 -21.37 3.59 -22.24
N PRO A 276 -22.63 3.69 -21.77
CA PRO A 276 -23.12 2.83 -20.69
C PRO A 276 -23.15 1.36 -21.11
N GLY A 277 -22.93 0.48 -20.14
CA GLY A 277 -22.97 -0.97 -20.34
C GLY A 277 -21.67 -1.58 -20.85
N LEU A 278 -20.58 -0.82 -20.95
CA LEU A 278 -19.23 -1.40 -21.09
C LEU A 278 -18.67 -1.70 -19.71
N HIS A 279 -18.27 -2.95 -19.51
CA HIS A 279 -17.66 -3.42 -18.28
C HIS A 279 -16.16 -3.08 -18.27
N VAL A 280 -15.47 -3.35 -19.37
CA VAL A 280 -14.05 -3.02 -19.55
C VAL A 280 -13.87 -2.07 -20.73
N LEU A 281 -13.22 -0.94 -20.48
CA LEU A 281 -13.02 0.10 -21.48
C LEU A 281 -11.57 0.60 -21.45
N GLY A 282 -10.97 0.77 -22.63
CA GLY A 282 -9.68 1.42 -22.80
C GLY A 282 -9.87 2.76 -23.51
N ALA A 283 -9.46 3.87 -22.90
CA ALA A 283 -9.45 5.18 -23.53
C ALA A 283 -8.01 5.61 -23.85
N ASP A 284 -7.74 5.93 -25.11
CA ASP A 284 -6.45 6.47 -25.53
C ASP A 284 -6.55 7.99 -25.56
N ILE A 285 -5.71 8.63 -24.76
CA ILE A 285 -5.70 10.08 -24.58
C ILE A 285 -4.29 10.56 -24.82
N ILE A 286 -4.17 11.62 -25.62
CA ILE A 286 -2.93 12.35 -25.79
C ILE A 286 -3.02 13.65 -24.99
N ALA A 287 -1.99 13.95 -24.21
CA ALA A 287 -1.90 15.19 -23.45
C ALA A 287 -0.47 15.72 -23.46
N GLU A 288 -0.29 17.02 -23.27
CA GLU A 288 1.04 17.60 -23.08
C GLU A 288 1.71 17.01 -21.83
N ASP A 289 0.94 16.92 -20.74
CA ASP A 289 1.34 16.32 -19.47
C ASP A 289 0.12 15.76 -18.73
N HIS A 290 0.07 14.44 -18.54
CA HIS A 290 -1.01 13.77 -17.83
C HIS A 290 -1.05 14.07 -16.32
N SER A 291 0.02 14.64 -15.74
CA SER A 291 0.09 15.04 -14.32
C SER A 291 -0.49 16.42 -14.04
N LYS A 292 -0.85 17.18 -15.09
CA LYS A 292 -1.42 18.52 -14.98
C LYS A 292 -2.95 18.51 -15.05
N PRO A 293 -3.61 19.52 -14.44
CA PRO A 293 -5.03 19.69 -14.60
C PRO A 293 -5.42 19.89 -16.06
N ILE A 294 -6.61 19.42 -16.41
CA ILE A 294 -7.23 19.73 -17.70
C ILE A 294 -7.43 21.25 -17.77
N SER A 295 -6.88 21.86 -18.82
CA SER A 295 -7.08 23.28 -19.11
C SER A 295 -7.17 23.47 -20.62
N GLY A 296 -8.28 24.06 -21.08
CA GLY A 296 -8.55 24.40 -22.48
C GLY A 296 -8.23 23.29 -23.48
N ASN A 297 -6.99 23.31 -24.00
CA ASN A 297 -6.53 22.56 -25.15
C ASN A 297 -5.40 21.54 -24.86
N ASN A 298 -5.05 21.29 -23.59
CA ASN A 298 -3.87 20.48 -23.23
C ASN A 298 -4.05 18.95 -23.32
N TYR A 299 -5.22 18.47 -23.78
CA TYR A 299 -5.50 17.05 -24.00
C TYR A 299 -6.46 16.83 -25.17
N ILE A 300 -6.41 15.62 -25.76
CA ILE A 300 -7.38 15.13 -26.75
C ILE A 300 -7.65 13.64 -26.52
N VAL A 301 -8.92 13.24 -26.53
CA VAL A 301 -9.31 11.82 -26.57
C VAL A 301 -9.21 11.32 -28.01
N LEU A 302 -8.37 10.31 -28.25
CA LEU A 302 -8.11 9.74 -29.57
C LEU A 302 -9.11 8.65 -29.92
N GLU A 303 -9.25 7.67 -29.03
CA GLU A 303 -10.13 6.53 -29.24
C GLU A 303 -10.62 5.92 -27.92
N VAL A 304 -11.76 5.23 -28.00
CA VAL A 304 -12.30 4.38 -26.95
C VAL A 304 -12.35 2.97 -27.50
N ASN A 305 -11.97 1.97 -26.70
CA ASN A 305 -11.81 0.59 -27.12
C ASN A 305 -12.49 -0.35 -26.13
N THR A 306 -13.14 -1.38 -26.66
CA THR A 306 -13.65 -2.52 -25.85
C THR A 306 -12.57 -3.56 -25.57
N ASP A 307 -11.66 -3.79 -26.51
CA ASP A 307 -10.40 -4.51 -26.26
C ASP A 307 -9.35 -3.52 -25.75
N ALA A 308 -9.31 -3.34 -24.43
CA ALA A 308 -8.38 -2.44 -23.79
C ALA A 308 -6.91 -2.93 -23.86
N ARG A 309 -6.65 -4.18 -24.27
CA ARG A 309 -5.31 -4.80 -24.33
C ARG A 309 -4.51 -4.60 -23.04
N ILE A 310 -4.93 -5.33 -22.02
CA ILE A 310 -4.47 -5.17 -20.65
C ILE A 310 -2.98 -5.49 -20.41
N MET A 311 -2.32 -6.16 -21.35
CA MET A 311 -0.92 -6.62 -21.20
C MET A 311 0.07 -5.48 -20.93
N GLY A 312 -0.14 -4.29 -21.50
CA GLY A 312 0.73 -3.13 -21.26
C GLY A 312 0.59 -2.52 -19.85
N HIS A 313 -0.52 -2.80 -19.16
CA HIS A 313 -0.74 -2.45 -17.76
C HIS A 313 -0.29 -3.57 -16.81
N GLN A 314 -0.46 -4.83 -17.23
CA GLN A 314 -0.02 -6.01 -16.48
C GLN A 314 1.51 -6.13 -16.43
N PHE A 315 2.18 -5.81 -17.53
CA PHE A 315 3.63 -5.97 -17.70
C PHE A 315 4.26 -4.71 -18.33
N PRO A 316 4.20 -3.55 -17.63
CA PRO A 316 4.80 -2.32 -18.14
C PRO A 316 6.33 -2.47 -18.18
N ASP A 317 7.00 -1.82 -19.13
CA ASP A 317 8.46 -1.84 -19.19
C ASP A 317 9.08 -1.05 -18.04
N PHE A 318 8.41 0.01 -17.59
CA PHE A 318 8.84 0.87 -16.49
C PHE A 318 7.66 1.18 -15.55
N GLY A 319 7.95 1.49 -14.29
CA GLY A 319 6.94 1.65 -13.23
C GLY A 319 6.33 0.32 -12.73
N GLU A 320 5.56 0.39 -11.65
CA GLU A 320 5.03 -0.79 -10.96
C GLU A 320 4.01 -1.58 -11.81
N PRO A 321 4.06 -2.92 -11.88
CA PRO A 321 3.04 -3.73 -12.56
C PRO A 321 1.67 -3.69 -11.83
N ILE A 322 0.55 -3.68 -12.56
CA ILE A 322 -0.80 -3.79 -11.98
C ILE A 322 -1.46 -5.07 -12.46
N ASN A 323 -1.93 -5.93 -11.53
CA ASN A 323 -2.66 -7.16 -11.90
C ASN A 323 -4.09 -6.87 -12.35
N VAL A 324 -4.21 -6.28 -13.53
CA VAL A 324 -5.47 -5.90 -14.18
C VAL A 324 -6.33 -7.11 -14.58
N ALA A 325 -5.72 -8.27 -14.82
CA ALA A 325 -6.48 -9.51 -15.05
C ALA A 325 -7.29 -9.89 -13.79
N ARG A 326 -6.69 -9.77 -12.60
CA ARG A 326 -7.38 -10.00 -11.32
C ARG A 326 -8.52 -9.01 -11.12
N LEU A 327 -8.29 -7.72 -11.38
CA LEU A 327 -9.33 -6.69 -11.24
C LEU A 327 -10.55 -6.99 -12.12
N ILE A 328 -10.35 -7.43 -13.37
CA ILE A 328 -11.46 -7.84 -14.26
C ILE A 328 -12.22 -9.04 -13.68
N VAL A 329 -11.49 -10.04 -13.16
CA VAL A 329 -12.12 -11.24 -12.59
C VAL A 329 -12.91 -10.92 -11.32
N GLU A 330 -12.37 -10.09 -10.43
CA GLU A 330 -13.08 -9.66 -9.21
C GLU A 330 -14.41 -8.96 -9.56
N SER A 331 -14.37 -8.05 -10.53
CA SER A 331 -15.55 -7.35 -11.06
C SER A 331 -16.56 -8.31 -11.71
N CYS A 332 -16.09 -9.29 -12.49
CA CYS A 332 -16.96 -10.34 -13.03
C CYS A 332 -17.67 -11.12 -11.92
N VAL A 333 -16.94 -11.53 -10.88
CA VAL A 333 -17.48 -12.28 -9.75
C VAL A 333 -18.55 -11.46 -9.00
N GLU A 334 -18.29 -10.17 -8.81
CA GLU A 334 -19.27 -9.23 -8.23
C GLU A 334 -20.56 -9.19 -9.05
N ARG A 335 -20.45 -9.00 -10.35
CA ARG A 335 -21.59 -8.94 -11.28
C ARG A 335 -22.36 -10.25 -11.41
N MET A 336 -21.72 -11.39 -11.13
CA MET A 336 -22.38 -12.70 -11.06
C MET A 336 -23.19 -12.90 -9.77
N GLY A 337 -23.12 -11.97 -8.80
CA GLY A 337 -23.72 -12.14 -7.47
C GLY A 337 -23.04 -13.23 -6.65
N LEU A 338 -21.88 -13.71 -7.10
CA LEU A 338 -21.12 -14.78 -6.46
C LEU A 338 -20.08 -14.21 -5.48
N LEU A 339 -20.14 -12.91 -5.18
CA LEU A 339 -19.18 -12.30 -4.26
C LEU A 339 -19.24 -13.02 -2.91
N GLU A 340 -20.42 -13.24 -2.33
CA GLU A 340 -20.56 -13.91 -1.02
C GLU A 340 -20.11 -15.39 -1.05
N THR A 341 -20.48 -16.19 -2.05
CA THR A 341 -20.10 -17.60 -2.15
C THR A 341 -18.65 -17.83 -2.62
N VAL A 342 -18.10 -16.91 -3.40
CA VAL A 342 -16.66 -16.87 -3.68
C VAL A 342 -15.94 -16.49 -2.39
N LEU A 343 -16.39 -15.48 -1.66
CA LEU A 343 -15.78 -15.00 -0.40
C LEU A 343 -15.94 -15.96 0.80
N GLU A 344 -16.90 -16.89 0.78
CA GLU A 344 -16.99 -18.02 1.71
C GLU A 344 -15.87 -19.06 1.46
N LYS A 345 -15.39 -19.18 0.21
CA LYS A 345 -14.25 -20.04 -0.18
C LYS A 345 -12.93 -19.27 -0.37
N THR A 346 -12.97 -17.95 -0.49
CA THR A 346 -11.81 -17.04 -0.59
C THR A 346 -11.81 -16.10 0.60
N ARG A 347 -11.45 -16.65 1.75
CA ARG A 347 -10.77 -15.98 2.87
C ARG A 347 -9.42 -15.32 2.45
N SER A 348 -9.29 -14.88 1.19
CA SER A 348 -8.12 -14.30 0.54
C SER A 348 -8.49 -13.03 -0.25
N LYS A 349 -8.43 -11.90 0.48
CA LYS A 349 -8.10 -10.51 0.10
C LYS A 349 -9.10 -9.53 -0.59
N PRO A 350 -9.62 -8.50 0.13
CA PRO A 350 -10.15 -7.22 -0.40
C PRO A 350 -9.17 -6.08 -0.83
N SER A 351 -9.58 -5.31 -1.85
CA SER A 351 -8.96 -4.07 -2.39
C SER A 351 -9.58 -2.78 -1.78
N PRO A 352 -8.87 -1.62 -1.76
CA PRO A 352 -9.13 -0.48 -0.88
C PRO A 352 -10.03 0.63 -1.46
N ALA A 353 -10.80 1.29 -0.59
CA ALA A 353 -11.66 2.43 -0.90
C ALA A 353 -10.94 3.79 -0.74
N ARG A 354 -11.29 4.73 -1.64
CA ARG A 354 -10.81 6.12 -1.78
C ARG A 354 -10.85 6.93 -0.47
N ALA A 355 -9.73 7.57 -0.15
CA ALA A 355 -9.62 8.61 0.87
C ALA A 355 -10.14 9.97 0.34
N SER A 356 -11.01 10.63 1.11
CA SER A 356 -11.38 12.03 0.93
C SER A 356 -10.39 12.91 1.71
N LYS A 357 -9.92 13.99 1.07
CA LYS A 357 -9.10 15.02 1.71
C LYS A 357 -10.01 15.97 2.49
N ALA A 358 -9.83 16.05 3.80
CA ALA A 358 -10.19 17.23 4.59
C ALA A 358 -8.97 17.62 5.44
N ASN A 359 -8.38 18.74 5.09
CA ASN A 359 -7.21 19.32 5.74
C ASN A 359 -7.70 20.46 6.62
N THR A 360 -7.66 20.30 7.94
CA THR A 360 -7.58 21.43 8.90
C THR A 360 -6.85 20.95 10.14
N ALA A 361 -5.74 21.60 10.47
CA ALA A 361 -5.06 21.43 11.74
C ALA A 361 -5.99 21.95 12.84
N LEU A 362 -6.41 21.08 13.75
CA LEU A 362 -7.27 21.43 14.87
C LEU A 362 -6.42 21.64 16.12
N VAL A 363 -6.55 22.83 16.70
CA VAL A 363 -6.34 23.07 18.13
C VAL A 363 -7.20 22.03 18.90
N PRO A 364 -6.69 21.37 19.96
CA PRO A 364 -7.48 20.43 20.74
C PRO A 364 -8.76 21.11 21.21
N ARG A 365 -9.90 20.59 20.76
CA ARG A 365 -11.18 21.01 21.29
C ARG A 365 -11.32 20.40 22.69
N ASP A 366 -11.93 21.13 23.62
CA ASP A 366 -12.19 20.67 24.99
C ASP A 366 -13.07 19.39 25.05
N ASP A 367 -13.51 18.81 23.93
CA ASP A 367 -14.35 17.60 23.85
C ASP A 367 -13.62 16.34 23.34
N GLU A 368 -12.29 16.39 23.14
CA GLU A 368 -11.50 15.28 22.61
C GLU A 368 -10.25 14.94 23.44
N MET A 369 -9.95 13.63 23.52
CA MET A 369 -8.75 13.10 24.15
C MET A 369 -7.99 12.20 23.16
N THR A 370 -6.67 12.37 23.07
CA THR A 370 -5.82 11.51 22.24
C THR A 370 -4.85 10.71 23.11
N LEU A 371 -4.96 9.39 23.05
CA LEU A 371 -4.05 8.45 23.67
C LEU A 371 -3.05 7.94 22.63
N VAL A 372 -1.76 8.01 22.94
CA VAL A 372 -0.70 7.40 22.14
C VAL A 372 -0.17 6.17 22.88
N PHE A 373 0.06 5.08 22.16
CA PHE A 373 0.66 3.86 22.67
C PHE A 373 1.86 3.48 21.83
N GLY A 374 3.01 3.32 22.49
CA GLY A 374 4.19 2.68 21.92
C GLY A 374 4.38 1.30 22.54
N GLY A 375 5.04 0.41 21.80
CA GLY A 375 5.29 -0.95 22.28
C GLY A 375 6.53 -1.07 23.18
N ASP A 376 7.26 -2.17 23.02
CA ASP A 376 8.39 -2.55 23.85
C ASP A 376 9.49 -1.47 23.80
N THR A 377 9.88 -0.96 24.97
CA THR A 377 10.80 0.17 25.10
C THR A 377 11.92 -0.13 26.12
N SER A 378 13.16 0.13 25.73
CA SER A 378 14.36 0.12 26.58
C SER A 378 15.45 0.98 25.92
N LEU A 379 16.15 1.79 26.72
CA LEU A 379 17.28 2.58 26.24
C LEU A 379 18.53 1.73 25.97
N GLY A 380 18.53 0.48 26.45
CA GLY A 380 19.43 -0.57 26.04
C GLY A 380 20.84 -0.42 26.59
N ASP A 381 21.01 0.14 27.78
CA ASP A 381 22.31 0.34 28.42
C ASP A 381 23.11 -0.97 28.48
N THR A 382 22.48 -2.03 28.98
CA THR A 382 23.10 -3.36 29.04
C THR A 382 23.44 -3.93 27.66
N TYR A 383 22.68 -3.59 26.62
CA TYR A 383 22.92 -4.05 25.25
C TYR A 383 24.06 -3.30 24.58
N LEU A 384 24.08 -1.97 24.72
CA LEU A 384 25.05 -1.07 24.10
C LEU A 384 26.41 -1.08 24.82
N ALA A 385 26.45 -1.35 26.13
CA ALA A 385 27.67 -1.49 26.91
C ALA A 385 28.60 -2.63 26.45
N ARG A 386 28.13 -3.56 25.61
CA ARG A 386 28.92 -4.68 25.08
C ARG A 386 29.94 -4.28 24.00
N GLY A 387 30.04 -2.98 23.68
CA GLY A 387 31.09 -2.42 22.82
C GLY A 387 30.94 -2.69 21.32
N LYS A 388 29.84 -3.32 20.88
CA LYS A 388 29.61 -3.62 19.45
C LYS A 388 29.08 -2.43 18.64
N TYR A 389 28.56 -1.40 19.31
CA TYR A 389 27.91 -0.25 18.69
C TYR A 389 28.35 1.04 19.39
N PRO A 390 29.63 1.45 19.23
CA PRO A 390 30.21 2.56 19.97
C PRO A 390 29.48 3.89 19.72
N ASP A 391 28.99 4.13 18.50
CA ASP A 391 28.26 5.36 18.18
C ASP A 391 26.91 5.43 18.89
N ALA A 392 26.18 4.32 18.94
CA ALA A 392 24.91 4.25 19.67
C ALA A 392 25.13 4.35 21.18
N GLN A 393 26.19 3.73 21.70
CA GLN A 393 26.58 3.88 23.11
C GLN A 393 26.95 5.34 23.44
N LEU A 394 27.69 6.01 22.56
CA LEU A 394 28.04 7.42 22.71
C LEU A 394 26.80 8.32 22.69
N ARG A 395 25.87 8.08 21.75
CA ARG A 395 24.58 8.78 21.68
C ARG A 395 23.77 8.57 22.95
N LEU A 396 23.72 7.35 23.48
CA LEU A 396 23.03 7.09 24.75
C LEU A 396 23.59 7.91 25.91
N CYS A 397 24.91 8.07 25.98
CA CYS A 397 25.52 8.87 27.05
C CYS A 397 25.40 10.38 26.86
N LYS A 398 25.32 10.88 25.61
CA LYS A 398 25.39 12.31 25.31
C LYS A 398 24.05 12.94 24.94
N GLU A 399 23.20 12.21 24.23
CA GLU A 399 21.96 12.70 23.62
C GLU A 399 20.96 11.54 23.46
N PRO A 400 20.47 10.97 24.59
CA PRO A 400 19.55 9.83 24.56
C PRO A 400 18.22 10.14 23.87
N GLU A 401 17.77 11.39 23.85
CA GLU A 401 16.58 11.84 23.11
C GLU A 401 16.68 11.59 21.60
N SER A 402 17.90 11.54 21.04
CA SER A 402 18.13 11.29 19.60
C SER A 402 17.56 9.95 19.13
N PHE A 403 17.33 8.98 20.02
CA PHE A 403 16.68 7.70 19.67
C PHE A 403 15.21 7.87 19.29
N PHE A 404 14.56 8.94 19.74
CA PHE A 404 13.14 9.22 19.55
C PHE A 404 12.86 10.33 18.54
N GLU A 405 13.87 11.13 18.19
CA GLU A 405 13.73 12.34 17.39
C GLU A 405 12.88 12.14 16.13
N ARG A 406 13.19 11.09 15.35
CA ARG A 406 12.47 10.78 14.10
C ARG A 406 11.03 10.30 14.32
N LEU A 407 10.69 9.87 15.53
CA LEU A 407 9.35 9.44 15.93
C LEU A 407 8.53 10.59 16.53
N SER A 408 9.12 11.75 16.78
CA SER A 408 8.44 12.94 17.33
C SER A 408 7.11 13.29 16.64
N PRO A 409 6.99 13.22 15.29
CA PRO A 409 5.70 13.46 14.63
C PRO A 409 4.58 12.49 15.05
N LEU A 410 4.90 11.31 15.55
CA LEU A 410 3.93 10.30 15.96
C LEU A 410 3.51 10.44 17.43
N ILE A 411 4.32 11.09 18.26
CA ILE A 411 4.16 11.18 19.72
C ILE A 411 3.92 12.60 20.24
N THR A 412 3.68 13.56 19.36
CA THR A 412 3.35 14.96 19.70
C THR A 412 1.85 15.20 19.62
N ASP A 413 1.38 16.29 20.26
CA ASP A 413 -0.03 16.72 20.28
C ASP A 413 -0.96 15.58 20.70
N LYS A 414 -0.88 15.26 21.99
CA LYS A 414 -1.51 14.11 22.64
C LYS A 414 -1.92 14.47 24.06
N SER A 415 -2.92 13.78 24.59
CA SER A 415 -3.33 13.91 25.99
C SER A 415 -2.48 13.03 26.90
N HIS A 416 -2.23 11.77 26.50
CA HIS A 416 -1.38 10.85 27.24
C HIS A 416 -0.59 9.92 26.33
N PHE A 417 0.56 9.45 26.82
CA PHE A 417 1.42 8.47 26.17
C PHE A 417 1.83 7.34 27.09
N VAL A 418 1.54 6.13 26.62
CA VAL A 418 1.72 4.90 27.36
C VAL A 418 2.68 3.99 26.61
N LEU A 419 3.67 3.44 27.32
CA LEU A 419 4.66 2.50 26.78
C LEU A 419 4.63 1.16 27.52
N ASN A 420 5.14 0.10 26.89
CA ASN A 420 5.62 -1.08 27.60
C ASN A 420 7.11 -0.92 27.91
N PHE A 421 7.47 -0.66 29.17
CA PHE A 421 8.87 -0.49 29.56
C PHE A 421 9.48 -1.85 29.92
N GLU A 422 10.35 -2.36 29.06
CA GLU A 422 10.86 -3.72 29.10
C GLU A 422 12.34 -3.74 29.54
N SER A 423 12.62 -3.10 30.68
CA SER A 423 13.92 -3.10 31.38
C SER A 423 13.72 -2.92 32.89
N VAL A 424 14.82 -2.91 33.65
CA VAL A 424 14.86 -2.60 35.09
C VAL A 424 15.64 -1.32 35.31
N LEU A 425 15.18 -0.49 36.24
CA LEU A 425 15.90 0.69 36.72
C LEU A 425 16.34 0.42 38.16
N ALA A 426 17.64 0.26 38.35
CA ALA A 426 18.23 0.11 39.67
C ALA A 426 19.65 0.69 39.72
N ASP A 427 19.96 1.44 40.77
CA ASP A 427 21.26 2.07 41.01
C ASP A 427 22.34 1.01 41.27
N ARG A 428 21.94 -0.10 41.91
CA ARG A 428 22.82 -1.23 42.25
C ARG A 428 22.11 -2.56 42.04
N ALA A 429 21.99 -2.96 40.78
CA ALA A 429 21.46 -4.27 40.45
C ALA A 429 22.48 -5.38 40.76
N SER A 430 22.06 -6.38 41.54
CA SER A 430 22.79 -7.64 41.73
C SER A 430 22.01 -8.77 41.08
N ASP A 431 22.67 -9.69 40.37
CA ASP A 431 22.01 -10.89 39.80
C ASP A 431 21.59 -11.86 40.92
N PRO A 432 20.30 -11.95 41.29
CA PRO A 432 19.86 -12.84 42.35
C PRO A 432 19.67 -14.29 41.84
N TRP A 433 19.89 -14.53 40.55
CA TRP A 433 19.70 -15.81 39.89
C TRP A 433 21.01 -16.55 39.62
N GLY A 434 22.16 -16.01 40.05
CA GLY A 434 23.46 -16.67 39.94
C GLY A 434 23.84 -17.04 38.51
N GLY A 435 23.47 -16.21 37.52
CA GLY A 435 23.74 -16.43 36.10
C GLY A 435 22.77 -17.37 35.38
N GLU A 436 21.78 -17.96 36.07
CA GLU A 436 20.79 -18.83 35.41
C GLU A 436 19.98 -18.08 34.34
N LYS A 437 19.67 -16.81 34.60
CA LYS A 437 18.92 -15.96 33.67
C LYS A 437 19.87 -15.19 32.74
N LYS A 438 20.04 -15.74 31.53
CA LYS A 438 21.04 -15.25 30.54
C LYS A 438 20.74 -13.89 29.91
N PHE A 439 19.48 -13.46 29.93
CA PHE A 439 19.04 -12.22 29.28
C PHE A 439 18.38 -11.34 30.34
N MET A 440 19.21 -10.50 30.95
CA MET A 440 18.81 -9.48 31.90
C MET A 440 19.02 -8.10 31.27
N GLY A 441 18.07 -7.19 31.45
CA GLY A 441 18.10 -5.81 31.00
C GLY A 441 18.14 -4.87 32.19
N LEU A 442 19.16 -4.02 32.23
CA LEU A 442 19.31 -2.91 33.17
C LEU A 442 19.51 -1.65 32.33
N ASP A 443 18.70 -0.64 32.58
CA ASP A 443 18.88 0.72 32.09
C ASP A 443 19.19 1.66 33.26
N ASP A 444 19.91 2.73 32.98
CA ASP A 444 20.29 3.73 33.97
C ASP A 444 19.06 4.51 34.45
N PRO A 445 18.78 4.56 35.76
CA PRO A 445 17.55 5.16 36.28
C PRO A 445 17.36 6.62 35.87
N ASP A 446 18.33 7.48 36.20
CA ASP A 446 18.21 8.93 36.02
C ASP A 446 18.10 9.29 34.54
N ARG A 447 18.97 8.73 33.70
CA ARG A 447 18.94 8.96 32.25
C ARG A 447 17.64 8.46 31.64
N THR A 448 17.18 7.26 32.00
CA THR A 448 16.01 6.66 31.39
C THR A 448 14.75 7.42 31.72
N VAL A 449 14.51 7.72 33.00
CA VAL A 449 13.30 8.43 33.40
C VAL A 449 13.32 9.86 32.86
N SER A 450 14.46 10.55 32.91
CA SER A 450 14.61 11.89 32.33
C SER A 450 14.31 11.90 30.82
N THR A 451 14.85 10.95 30.07
CA THR A 451 14.63 10.85 28.61
C THR A 451 13.17 10.55 28.28
N LEU A 452 12.55 9.60 28.98
CA LEU A 452 11.13 9.27 28.74
C LEU A 452 10.21 10.44 29.09
N LYS A 453 10.53 11.19 30.14
CA LYS A 453 9.79 12.41 30.51
C LYS A 453 9.99 13.54 29.51
N SER A 454 11.19 13.74 28.98
CA SER A 454 11.47 14.82 28.01
C SER A 454 10.72 14.63 26.69
N ILE A 455 10.47 13.38 26.28
CA ILE A 455 9.62 13.06 25.11
C ILE A 455 8.12 12.97 25.45
N GLY A 456 7.75 13.24 26.71
CA GLY A 456 6.37 13.30 27.20
C GLY A 456 5.70 11.93 27.32
N VAL A 457 6.38 10.94 27.90
CA VAL A 457 5.78 9.68 28.37
C VAL A 457 5.11 9.94 29.72
N ASP A 458 3.83 9.58 29.82
CA ASP A 458 3.04 9.76 31.03
C ASP A 458 2.94 8.49 31.87
N SER A 459 3.03 7.32 31.22
CA SER A 459 2.83 6.04 31.89
C SER A 459 3.57 4.89 31.23
N VAL A 460 3.94 3.90 32.05
CA VAL A 460 4.64 2.70 31.61
C VAL A 460 4.02 1.45 32.22
N SER A 461 3.76 0.46 31.38
CA SER A 461 3.44 -0.90 31.81
C SER A 461 4.74 -1.62 32.18
N LEU A 462 4.73 -2.26 33.35
CA LEU A 462 5.79 -3.13 33.86
C LEU A 462 5.37 -4.62 33.85
N ALA A 463 4.23 -4.97 33.25
CA ALA A 463 3.80 -6.36 33.22
C ALA A 463 4.48 -7.16 32.09
N ASN A 464 5.80 -7.40 32.17
CA ASN A 464 6.57 -8.06 31.11
C ASN A 464 7.68 -9.01 31.65
N ASN A 465 8.46 -9.60 30.73
CA ASN A 465 9.51 -10.58 31.07
C ASN A 465 10.84 -9.99 31.54
N HIS A 466 11.02 -8.67 31.54
CA HIS A 466 12.26 -8.03 32.01
C HIS A 466 12.12 -7.38 33.39
N THR A 467 10.91 -7.03 33.79
CA THR A 467 10.64 -6.27 35.03
C THR A 467 11.18 -6.92 36.31
N MET A 468 11.34 -8.24 36.34
CA MET A 468 11.87 -8.99 37.49
C MET A 468 13.28 -9.56 37.23
N ASP A 469 14.02 -9.01 36.26
CA ASP A 469 15.37 -9.48 35.91
C ASP A 469 16.34 -9.46 37.07
N PHE A 470 16.19 -8.52 38.00
CA PHE A 470 17.01 -8.41 39.21
C PHE A 470 16.21 -8.63 40.50
N GLY A 471 15.05 -9.28 40.39
CA GLY A 471 14.20 -9.65 41.52
C GLY A 471 13.36 -8.50 42.08
N ALA A 472 12.70 -8.79 43.21
CA ALA A 472 11.65 -7.94 43.77
C ALA A 472 12.16 -6.57 44.26
N ALA A 473 13.38 -6.49 44.81
CA ALA A 473 13.93 -5.23 45.30
C ALA A 473 14.14 -4.22 44.17
N SER A 474 14.78 -4.65 43.07
CA SER A 474 14.98 -3.80 41.90
C SER A 474 13.69 -3.49 41.14
N LEU A 475 12.68 -4.36 41.19
CA LEU A 475 11.33 -4.02 40.72
C LEU A 475 10.77 -2.82 41.50
N MET A 476 10.83 -2.86 42.83
CA MET A 476 10.32 -1.76 43.65
C MET A 476 11.08 -0.47 43.41
N GLU A 477 12.41 -0.56 43.28
CA GLU A 477 13.25 0.57 42.90
C GLU A 477 12.86 1.15 41.52
N THR A 478 12.54 0.29 40.55
CA THR A 478 12.03 0.73 39.24
C THR A 478 10.72 1.52 39.37
N ILE A 479 9.78 1.03 40.18
CA ILE A 479 8.51 1.72 40.46
C ILE A 479 8.76 3.07 41.13
N ASP A 480 9.67 3.12 42.11
CA ASP A 480 10.00 4.33 42.84
C ASP A 480 10.66 5.40 41.95
N HIS A 481 11.56 5.01 41.04
CA HIS A 481 12.18 5.92 40.08
C HIS A 481 11.15 6.58 39.15
N PHE A 482 10.21 5.80 38.59
CA PHE A 482 9.13 6.37 37.77
C PHE A 482 8.20 7.28 38.60
N LYS A 483 7.81 6.82 39.79
CA LYS A 483 6.91 7.56 40.68
C LYS A 483 7.51 8.91 41.11
N LYS A 484 8.80 8.95 41.44
CA LYS A 484 9.53 10.16 41.84
C LYS A 484 9.44 11.26 40.77
N GLU A 485 9.48 10.88 39.50
CA GLU A 485 9.45 11.82 38.38
C GLU A 485 8.06 12.07 37.80
N GLY A 486 7.01 11.46 38.37
CA GLY A 486 5.63 11.64 37.95
C GLY A 486 5.21 10.80 36.73
N VAL A 487 5.95 9.75 36.39
CA VAL A 487 5.56 8.77 35.37
C VAL A 487 4.81 7.64 36.06
N ASN A 488 3.58 7.33 35.61
CA ASN A 488 2.77 6.31 36.26
C ASN A 488 3.20 4.90 35.82
N ALA A 489 3.71 4.09 36.76
CA ALA A 489 3.97 2.68 36.53
C ALA A 489 2.73 1.83 36.90
N PHE A 490 2.39 0.85 36.07
CA PHE A 490 1.27 -0.07 36.33
C PHE A 490 1.60 -1.51 35.88
N GLY A 491 0.80 -2.49 36.32
CA GLY A 491 0.99 -3.91 35.99
C GLY A 491 2.01 -4.66 36.84
N ALA A 492 2.58 -4.01 37.84
CA ALA A 492 3.45 -4.59 38.85
C ALA A 492 3.28 -3.85 40.17
N GLY A 493 3.69 -4.45 41.28
CA GLY A 493 3.57 -3.82 42.60
C GLY A 493 4.08 -4.71 43.72
N ASN A 494 3.89 -4.27 44.97
CA ASN A 494 4.30 -4.97 46.19
C ASN A 494 3.53 -6.26 46.45
N ASP A 495 2.33 -6.38 45.90
CA ASP A 495 1.48 -7.55 46.03
C ASP A 495 0.51 -7.69 44.86
N ARG A 496 -0.35 -8.72 44.94
CA ARG A 496 -1.36 -8.99 43.93
C ARG A 496 -2.34 -7.82 43.74
N LEU A 497 -2.76 -7.16 44.82
CA LEU A 497 -3.71 -6.06 44.73
C LEU A 497 -3.07 -4.90 43.97
N GLU A 498 -1.90 -4.42 44.41
CA GLU A 498 -1.21 -3.32 43.74
C GLU A 498 -0.94 -3.63 42.27
N SER A 499 -0.39 -4.81 41.98
CA SER A 499 -0.06 -5.20 40.60
C SER A 499 -1.29 -5.26 39.68
N SER A 500 -2.49 -5.52 40.22
CA SER A 500 -3.73 -5.62 39.44
C SER A 500 -4.48 -4.30 39.25
N HIS A 501 -3.99 -3.20 39.83
CA HIS A 501 -4.64 -1.91 39.66
C HIS A 501 -4.50 -1.42 38.20
N PRO A 502 -5.60 -0.99 37.56
CA PRO A 502 -5.54 -0.34 36.26
C PRO A 502 -4.82 1.00 36.36
N LEU A 503 -4.10 1.39 35.31
CA LEU A 503 -3.89 2.80 35.04
C LEU A 503 -5.25 3.43 34.74
N THR A 504 -5.66 4.40 35.55
CA THR A 504 -6.95 5.08 35.43
C THR A 504 -6.74 6.54 35.05
N LEU A 505 -7.25 6.91 33.89
CA LEU A 505 -7.26 8.29 33.40
C LEU A 505 -8.68 8.82 33.58
N SER A 506 -8.90 9.60 34.65
CA SER A 506 -10.18 10.24 34.92
C SER A 506 -10.24 11.59 34.21
N THR A 507 -11.17 11.70 33.26
CA THR A 507 -11.38 12.92 32.45
C THR A 507 -12.82 13.39 32.55
N HIS A 508 -13.10 14.61 32.10
CA HIS A 508 -14.47 15.11 31.98
C HIS A 508 -15.31 14.33 30.94
N LEU A 509 -14.68 13.60 30.02
CA LEU A 509 -15.37 12.72 29.05
C LEU A 509 -15.79 11.37 29.68
N GLY A 510 -15.15 10.98 30.77
CA GLY A 510 -15.31 9.69 31.46
C GLY A 510 -13.97 9.04 31.80
N ASN A 511 -14.03 7.88 32.44
CA ASN A 511 -12.83 7.12 32.81
C ASN A 511 -12.30 6.27 31.65
N VAL A 512 -10.98 6.27 31.47
CA VAL A 512 -10.27 5.29 30.66
C VAL A 512 -9.42 4.43 31.58
N HIS A 513 -9.55 3.11 31.48
CA HIS A 513 -8.75 2.15 32.24
C HIS A 513 -7.88 1.31 31.34
N ILE A 514 -6.59 1.17 31.69
CA ILE A 514 -5.63 0.34 30.97
C ILE A 514 -5.11 -0.72 31.95
N LEU A 515 -5.33 -1.99 31.62
CA LEU A 515 -4.87 -3.12 32.45
C LEU A 515 -3.84 -3.93 31.70
N SER A 516 -2.63 -4.01 32.24
CA SER A 516 -1.54 -4.82 31.70
C SER A 516 -1.37 -6.13 32.45
N GLY A 517 -0.86 -7.16 31.79
CA GLY A 517 -0.50 -8.40 32.46
C GLY A 517 0.57 -9.14 31.68
N PHE A 518 1.30 -10.03 32.34
CA PHE A 518 2.28 -10.91 31.72
C PHE A 518 1.78 -12.35 31.65
N GLU A 519 1.89 -12.97 30.48
CA GLU A 519 1.53 -14.37 30.27
C GLU A 519 2.27 -15.28 31.27
N TYR A 520 1.53 -16.11 32.00
CA TYR A 520 2.09 -17.06 32.96
C TYR A 520 3.02 -18.08 32.29
N ARG A 521 4.20 -18.25 32.88
CA ARG A 521 5.18 -19.27 32.52
C ARG A 521 5.67 -19.97 33.75
N ARG A 522 5.68 -21.30 33.68
CA ARG A 522 6.13 -22.15 34.78
C ARG A 522 7.56 -21.83 35.20
N SER A 523 8.49 -21.72 34.26
CA SER A 523 9.90 -21.40 34.56
C SER A 523 10.08 -20.05 35.24
N TYR A 524 9.37 -19.02 34.78
CA TYR A 524 9.41 -17.68 35.38
C TYR A 524 8.81 -17.67 36.79
N HIS A 525 7.77 -18.47 37.02
CA HIS A 525 7.17 -18.61 38.34
C HIS A 525 8.07 -19.35 39.32
N GLU A 526 8.55 -20.53 38.94
CA GLU A 526 9.29 -21.43 39.82
C GLU A 526 10.73 -20.96 40.07
N LYS A 527 11.43 -20.49 39.04
CA LYS A 527 12.84 -20.10 39.15
C LYS A 527 13.04 -18.66 39.57
N TYR A 528 12.25 -17.76 39.01
CA TYR A 528 12.53 -16.32 39.09
C TYR A 528 11.45 -15.54 39.86
N ARG A 529 10.42 -16.23 40.38
CA ARG A 529 9.34 -15.66 41.21
C ARG A 529 8.69 -14.40 40.61
N PHE A 530 8.56 -14.34 39.29
CA PHE A 530 8.15 -13.12 38.56
C PHE A 530 6.78 -12.55 38.98
N TYR A 531 5.83 -13.43 39.26
CA TYR A 531 4.43 -13.02 39.41
C TYR A 531 4.12 -12.64 40.85
N SER A 532 3.38 -11.54 41.02
CA SER A 532 2.89 -11.08 42.31
C SER A 532 2.02 -12.14 43.01
N ALA A 533 1.99 -12.08 44.34
CA ALA A 533 1.12 -12.90 45.18
C ALA A 533 0.58 -12.04 46.34
N ARG A 534 -0.24 -12.63 47.23
CA ARG A 534 -0.95 -11.90 48.30
C ARG A 534 -0.07 -10.96 49.14
N ALA A 535 1.20 -11.30 49.35
CA ALA A 535 2.16 -10.48 50.09
C ALA A 535 3.56 -10.62 49.46
N ARG A 536 3.62 -10.61 48.12
CA ARG A 536 4.88 -10.76 47.39
C ARG A 536 4.90 -9.85 46.17
N PRO A 537 5.96 -9.03 46.01
CA PRO A 537 6.10 -8.19 44.84
C PRO A 537 6.22 -9.00 43.55
N GLY A 538 5.82 -8.38 42.45
CA GLY A 538 5.95 -8.95 41.13
C GLY A 538 4.97 -8.35 40.14
N VAL A 539 4.94 -8.96 38.95
CA VAL A 539 4.08 -8.52 37.85
C VAL A 539 2.70 -9.19 37.91
N GLN A 540 1.68 -8.47 37.46
CA GLN A 540 0.36 -9.05 37.23
C GLN A 540 0.46 -10.14 36.16
N ARG A 541 -0.22 -11.26 36.40
CA ARG A 541 -0.21 -12.39 35.49
C ARG A 541 -1.55 -12.57 34.78
N PHE A 542 -1.53 -13.25 33.66
CA PHE A 542 -2.71 -13.92 33.13
C PHE A 542 -2.39 -15.33 32.65
N ARG A 543 -3.42 -16.16 32.51
CA ARG A 543 -3.34 -17.52 31.95
C ARG A 543 -4.33 -17.66 30.81
N GLN A 544 -4.29 -18.81 30.15
CA GLN A 544 -5.38 -19.24 29.28
C GLN A 544 -6.65 -19.47 30.10
N ALA A 545 -7.79 -19.24 29.47
CA ALA A 545 -9.09 -19.53 30.05
C ALA A 545 -9.19 -21.02 30.45
N PRO A 546 -9.90 -21.35 31.55
CA PRO A 546 -10.76 -20.45 32.33
C PRO A 546 -10.05 -19.57 33.38
N ASP A 547 -8.80 -19.84 33.76
CA ASP A 547 -8.11 -19.18 34.90
C ASP A 547 -7.43 -17.85 34.56
N ASN A 548 -8.09 -16.96 33.81
CA ASN A 548 -7.49 -15.73 33.32
C ASN A 548 -7.72 -14.55 34.29
N GLN A 549 -6.73 -14.29 35.16
CA GLN A 549 -6.82 -13.23 36.18
C GLN A 549 -7.04 -11.84 35.57
N LEU A 550 -6.36 -11.50 34.47
CA LEU A 550 -6.55 -10.19 33.83
C LEU A 550 -7.96 -10.04 33.26
N ALA A 551 -8.55 -11.12 32.71
CA ALA A 551 -9.95 -11.11 32.28
C ALA A 551 -10.91 -10.97 33.47
N ASP A 552 -10.57 -11.55 34.63
CA ASP A 552 -11.37 -11.37 35.86
C ASP A 552 -11.36 -9.92 36.33
N GLU A 553 -10.18 -9.27 36.37
CA GLU A 553 -10.08 -7.86 36.73
C GLU A 553 -10.83 -6.95 35.73
N ILE A 554 -10.76 -7.24 34.42
CA ILE A 554 -11.53 -6.50 33.40
C ILE A 554 -13.03 -6.62 33.66
N ARG A 555 -13.51 -7.82 34.01
CA ARG A 555 -14.93 -8.07 34.27
C ARG A 555 -15.41 -7.35 35.53
N ASP A 556 -14.63 -7.44 36.59
CA ASP A 556 -14.91 -6.77 37.85
C ASP A 556 -14.92 -5.25 37.67
N LEU A 557 -13.96 -4.71 36.94
CA LEU A 557 -13.89 -3.30 36.62
C LEU A 557 -15.08 -2.84 35.78
N ARG A 558 -15.41 -3.59 34.71
CA ARG A 558 -16.59 -3.30 33.88
C ARG A 558 -17.89 -3.32 34.67
N SER A 559 -18.00 -4.20 35.67
CA SER A 559 -19.19 -4.25 36.54
C SER A 559 -19.33 -3.01 37.43
N LYS A 560 -18.21 -2.42 37.85
CA LYS A 560 -18.14 -1.22 38.72
C LYS A 560 -18.25 0.08 37.92
N ASP A 561 -17.67 0.13 36.73
CA ASP A 561 -17.76 1.25 35.80
C ASP A 561 -18.23 0.78 34.41
N GLN A 562 -19.55 0.75 34.25
CA GLN A 562 -20.19 0.32 33.00
C GLN A 562 -19.92 1.27 31.83
N THR A 563 -19.44 2.49 32.11
CA THR A 563 -19.30 3.56 31.11
C THR A 563 -17.87 3.84 30.71
N ALA A 564 -16.89 3.29 31.43
CA ALA A 564 -15.48 3.45 31.14
C ALA A 564 -15.08 2.89 29.77
N PHE A 565 -14.01 3.43 29.20
CA PHE A 565 -13.31 2.78 28.10
C PHE A 565 -12.20 1.89 28.66
N ILE A 566 -12.18 0.60 28.31
CA ILE A 566 -11.23 -0.37 28.90
C ILE A 566 -10.29 -0.92 27.83
N VAL A 567 -8.98 -0.72 28.02
CA VAL A 567 -7.91 -1.30 27.19
C VAL A 567 -7.24 -2.45 27.94
N ALA A 568 -7.21 -3.63 27.34
CA ALA A 568 -6.33 -4.70 27.79
C ALA A 568 -4.96 -4.55 27.11
N PHE A 569 -3.89 -4.54 27.89
CA PHE A 569 -2.52 -4.26 27.47
C PHE A 569 -1.58 -5.46 27.75
N PRO A 570 -1.85 -6.66 27.19
CA PRO A 570 -1.13 -7.87 27.56
C PRO A 570 0.29 -7.93 27.00
N HIS A 571 1.18 -8.58 27.74
CA HIS A 571 2.49 -9.03 27.29
C HIS A 571 2.49 -10.55 27.16
N TRP A 572 2.60 -11.06 25.93
CA TRP A 572 2.54 -12.49 25.60
C TRP A 572 3.56 -12.85 24.54
N GLY A 573 3.64 -14.12 24.16
CA GLY A 573 4.40 -14.51 22.96
C GLY A 573 5.92 -14.44 23.09
N ALA A 574 6.45 -13.85 24.18
CA ALA A 574 7.88 -13.72 24.50
C ALA A 574 8.68 -15.05 24.62
N SER A 575 8.09 -16.20 24.28
CA SER A 575 8.76 -17.51 24.22
C SER A 575 9.15 -17.85 22.78
N LYS A 576 8.53 -17.16 21.83
CA LYS A 576 8.78 -17.23 20.40
C LYS A 576 8.85 -15.80 19.87
N ASN A 577 9.90 -15.07 20.28
CA ASN A 577 10.18 -13.71 19.81
C ASN A 577 10.16 -13.69 18.27
N TYR A 578 9.68 -12.60 17.67
CA TYR A 578 9.60 -12.43 16.21
C TYR A 578 8.70 -13.45 15.50
N ALA A 579 7.72 -14.02 16.21
CA ALA A 579 6.70 -14.89 15.62
C ALA A 579 5.34 -14.20 15.57
N TRP A 580 4.46 -14.66 14.66
CA TRP A 580 3.07 -14.23 14.58
C TRP A 580 2.20 -14.79 15.71
N ALA A 581 1.02 -14.19 15.93
CA ALA A 581 0.16 -14.63 17.03
C ALA A 581 -0.32 -16.06 16.79
N ASN A 582 -0.32 -16.86 17.85
CA ASN A 582 -0.72 -18.27 17.82
C ASN A 582 -2.11 -18.48 18.43
N GLU A 583 -2.67 -19.67 18.29
CA GLU A 583 -4.02 -20.01 18.80
C GLU A 583 -4.23 -19.71 20.29
N LYS A 584 -3.18 -19.83 21.11
CA LYS A 584 -3.28 -19.53 22.55
C LYS A 584 -3.53 -18.05 22.77
N MET A 585 -2.86 -17.19 22.00
CA MET A 585 -3.06 -15.75 22.04
C MET A 585 -4.49 -15.39 21.60
N PHE A 586 -5.03 -16.02 20.56
CA PHE A 586 -6.42 -15.83 20.15
C PHE A 586 -7.42 -16.22 21.26
N LYS A 587 -7.23 -17.37 21.92
CA LYS A 587 -8.10 -17.81 23.03
C LYS A 587 -8.06 -16.83 24.21
N VAL A 588 -6.87 -16.35 24.57
CA VAL A 588 -6.70 -15.35 25.63
C VAL A 588 -7.35 -14.04 25.22
N ASN A 589 -7.15 -13.58 23.99
CA ASN A 589 -7.77 -12.38 23.45
C ASN A 589 -9.29 -12.40 23.56
N THR A 590 -9.94 -13.47 23.08
CA THR A 590 -11.40 -13.63 23.18
C THR A 590 -11.89 -13.55 24.62
N SER A 591 -11.10 -14.02 25.60
CA SER A 591 -11.48 -13.91 27.02
C SER A 591 -11.45 -12.48 27.55
N PHE A 592 -10.53 -11.61 27.08
CA PHE A 592 -10.50 -10.20 27.44
C PHE A 592 -11.69 -9.44 26.84
N LEU A 593 -12.00 -9.69 25.56
CA LEU A 593 -13.15 -9.09 24.88
C LEU A 593 -14.47 -9.49 25.54
N LYS A 594 -14.63 -10.78 25.88
CA LYS A 594 -15.81 -11.28 26.62
C LYS A 594 -15.91 -10.72 28.04
N ALA A 595 -14.79 -10.43 28.69
CA ALA A 595 -14.78 -9.79 30.00
C ALA A 595 -15.22 -8.31 29.96
N GLY A 596 -15.16 -7.66 28.80
CA GLY A 596 -15.63 -6.29 28.63
C GLY A 596 -14.56 -5.27 28.23
N ALA A 597 -13.38 -5.73 27.79
CA ALA A 597 -12.39 -4.86 27.16
C ALA A 597 -12.91 -4.33 25.83
N ASP A 598 -12.72 -3.02 25.58
CA ASP A 598 -13.10 -2.34 24.33
C ASP A 598 -11.99 -2.42 23.28
N LEU A 599 -10.74 -2.59 23.71
CA LEU A 599 -9.59 -2.70 22.83
C LEU A 599 -8.52 -3.56 23.48
N VAL A 600 -7.85 -4.42 22.70
CA VAL A 600 -6.70 -5.19 23.14
C VAL A 600 -5.47 -4.75 22.36
N MET A 601 -4.40 -4.35 23.05
CA MET A 601 -3.11 -4.00 22.46
C MET A 601 -2.01 -4.83 23.11
N GLY A 602 -1.46 -5.79 22.38
CA GLY A 602 -0.45 -6.70 22.89
C GLY A 602 1.00 -6.25 22.66
N HIS A 603 1.92 -6.97 23.31
CA HIS A 603 3.36 -6.70 23.37
C HIS A 603 4.18 -8.00 23.42
N GLY A 604 5.51 -7.89 23.33
CA GLY A 604 6.44 -8.99 23.61
C GLY A 604 6.83 -9.85 22.42
N ALA A 605 6.30 -9.57 21.22
CA ALA A 605 6.78 -10.21 19.99
C ALA A 605 8.00 -9.49 19.40
N HIS A 606 8.32 -8.26 19.85
CA HIS A 606 9.30 -7.32 19.30
C HIS A 606 9.06 -6.86 17.85
N MET A 607 8.02 -7.36 17.19
CA MET A 607 7.56 -6.92 15.87
C MET A 607 6.06 -6.67 15.93
N MET A 608 5.53 -5.94 14.94
CA MET A 608 4.09 -5.87 14.75
C MET A 608 3.52 -7.28 14.52
N GLN A 609 2.39 -7.58 15.14
CA GLN A 609 1.60 -8.77 14.82
C GLN A 609 0.27 -8.39 14.18
N GLN A 610 -0.49 -9.38 13.70
CA GLN A 610 -1.75 -9.14 13.02
C GLN A 610 -2.73 -8.29 13.84
N CYS A 611 -3.50 -7.45 13.15
CA CYS A 611 -4.68 -6.81 13.69
C CYS A 611 -5.91 -7.67 13.37
N TRP A 612 -6.83 -7.78 14.32
CA TRP A 612 -7.99 -8.67 14.24
C TRP A 612 -9.24 -7.96 14.74
N VAL A 613 -10.39 -8.32 14.17
CA VAL A 613 -11.69 -7.82 14.60
C VAL A 613 -12.63 -9.01 14.77
N GLU A 614 -13.20 -9.15 15.97
CA GLU A 614 -14.19 -10.16 16.32
C GLU A 614 -15.42 -9.43 16.89
N ASP A 615 -16.61 -9.62 16.29
CA ASP A 615 -17.86 -8.93 16.69
C ASP A 615 -17.75 -7.39 16.83
N ARG A 616 -16.98 -6.74 15.94
CA ARG A 616 -16.60 -5.31 15.94
C ARG A 616 -15.60 -4.89 17.03
N ASP A 617 -15.23 -5.78 17.94
CA ASP A 617 -14.18 -5.53 18.93
C ASP A 617 -12.79 -5.77 18.33
N THR A 618 -11.88 -4.84 18.57
CA THR A 618 -10.59 -4.75 17.88
C THR A 618 -9.45 -5.25 18.76
N THR A 619 -8.52 -5.98 18.14
CA THR A 619 -7.29 -6.49 18.76
C THR A 619 -6.10 -6.17 17.87
N ILE A 620 -5.04 -5.63 18.48
CA ILE A 620 -3.72 -5.53 17.87
C ILE A 620 -2.83 -6.50 18.66
N PHE A 621 -2.44 -7.62 18.07
CA PHE A 621 -1.77 -8.68 18.84
C PHE A 621 -0.38 -8.29 19.35
N SER A 622 0.32 -7.40 18.65
CA SER A 622 1.58 -6.82 19.10
C SER A 622 1.81 -5.50 18.41
N LEU A 623 2.11 -4.45 19.18
CA LEU A 623 2.67 -3.20 18.63
C LEU A 623 4.11 -3.40 18.15
N GLY A 624 4.88 -4.29 18.80
CA GLY A 624 6.31 -4.50 18.52
C GLY A 624 7.20 -3.55 19.32
N ASN A 625 8.43 -3.33 18.87
CA ASN A 625 9.35 -2.41 19.55
C ASN A 625 9.01 -0.96 19.19
N PHE A 626 9.03 -0.06 20.17
CA PHE A 626 9.02 1.39 19.93
C PHE A 626 10.45 1.91 19.79
N VAL A 627 11.13 2.18 20.91
CA VAL A 627 12.59 2.35 20.99
C VAL A 627 13.13 1.27 21.90
N PHE A 628 13.70 0.22 21.32
CA PHE A 628 14.30 -0.87 22.06
C PHE A 628 15.73 -1.07 21.55
N ASN A 629 16.70 -0.46 22.23
CA ASN A 629 18.10 -0.35 21.79
C ASN A 629 18.90 -1.67 21.93
N SER A 630 18.36 -2.72 21.36
CA SER A 630 19.05 -3.97 21.04
C SER A 630 19.29 -4.05 19.52
N PRO A 631 20.25 -4.83 19.04
CA PRO A 631 20.52 -4.94 17.60
C PRO A 631 19.43 -5.65 16.79
N GLY A 632 18.32 -6.07 17.39
CA GLY A 632 17.26 -6.80 16.70
C GLY A 632 17.67 -8.21 16.25
N ARG A 633 16.66 -9.04 15.98
CA ARG A 633 16.84 -10.38 15.39
C ARG A 633 15.90 -10.62 14.19
N TYR A 634 15.35 -9.55 13.62
CA TYR A 634 14.36 -9.59 12.53
C TYR A 634 14.86 -10.43 11.36
N GLN A 635 15.97 -10.03 10.72
CA GLN A 635 16.54 -10.76 9.59
C GLN A 635 16.92 -12.20 9.94
N LYS A 636 17.54 -12.42 11.12
CA LYS A 636 17.96 -13.77 11.57
C LYS A 636 16.76 -14.73 11.71
N LEU A 637 15.60 -14.20 12.08
CA LEU A 637 14.39 -14.98 12.33
C LEU A 637 13.38 -14.87 11.18
N GLY A 638 13.73 -14.21 10.07
CA GLY A 638 12.84 -14.02 8.93
C GLY A 638 11.60 -13.18 9.24
N ALA A 639 11.70 -12.27 10.21
CA ALA A 639 10.61 -11.40 10.62
C ALA A 639 10.68 -10.03 9.94
N PRO A 640 9.52 -9.41 9.64
CA PRO A 640 9.48 -8.08 9.05
C PRO A 640 10.02 -7.03 10.04
N PRO A 641 10.77 -6.02 9.59
CA PRO A 641 11.47 -5.05 10.43
C PRO A 641 10.56 -3.94 10.98
N PHE A 642 9.26 -4.21 11.14
CA PHE A 642 8.25 -3.20 11.40
C PHE A 642 7.61 -3.34 12.78
N SER A 643 7.18 -2.21 13.32
CA SER A 643 6.39 -2.08 14.54
C SER A 643 5.34 -0.98 14.33
N LEU A 644 4.44 -0.79 15.30
CA LEU A 644 3.30 0.12 15.20
C LEU A 644 3.30 1.08 16.39
N VAL A 645 3.00 2.35 16.12
CA VAL A 645 2.60 3.34 17.13
C VAL A 645 1.10 3.56 17.00
N ALA A 646 0.34 3.28 18.05
CA ALA A 646 -1.12 3.44 18.01
C ALA A 646 -1.53 4.82 18.54
N ARG A 647 -2.37 5.53 17.80
CA ARG A 647 -3.06 6.75 18.23
C ARG A 647 -4.56 6.49 18.28
N LEU A 648 -5.14 6.65 19.46
CA LEU A 648 -6.55 6.47 19.73
C LEU A 648 -7.17 7.81 20.15
N ASN A 649 -7.99 8.35 19.27
CA ASN A 649 -8.81 9.52 19.53
C ASN A 649 -10.13 9.08 20.17
N LEU A 650 -10.50 9.73 21.27
CA LEU A 650 -11.69 9.46 22.07
C LEU A 650 -12.50 10.75 22.22
N GLN A 651 -13.79 10.69 21.93
CA GLN A 651 -14.78 11.72 22.29
C GLN A 651 -15.99 11.07 22.96
N ARG A 652 -16.87 11.91 23.52
CA ARG A 652 -18.11 11.46 24.15
C ARG A 652 -19.34 11.90 23.36
N HIS A 653 -20.07 10.94 22.78
CA HIS A 653 -21.30 11.17 22.01
C HIS A 653 -22.48 10.41 22.62
N ALA A 654 -23.55 11.11 23.02
CA ALA A 654 -24.78 10.51 23.55
C ALA A 654 -24.56 9.39 24.61
N LYS A 655 -23.65 9.64 25.58
CA LYS A 655 -23.23 8.70 26.65
C LYS A 655 -22.41 7.48 26.19
N ARG A 656 -21.98 7.41 24.93
CA ARG A 656 -21.05 6.39 24.41
C ARG A 656 -19.72 7.02 24.02
N TRP A 657 -18.65 6.23 24.09
CA TRP A 657 -17.35 6.63 23.55
C TRP A 657 -17.42 6.58 22.03
N ALA A 658 -16.98 7.65 21.36
CA ALA A 658 -16.70 7.62 19.94
C ALA A 658 -15.19 7.50 19.73
N THR A 659 -14.77 6.64 18.79
CA THR A 659 -13.36 6.28 18.66
C THR A 659 -12.85 6.39 17.22
N ARG A 660 -11.60 6.84 17.05
CA ARG A 660 -10.81 6.69 15.81
C ARG A 660 -9.44 6.17 16.19
N LEU A 661 -9.04 5.05 15.59
CA LEU A 661 -7.78 4.37 15.87
C LEU A 661 -6.92 4.33 14.61
N ARG A 662 -5.74 4.96 14.69
CA ARG A 662 -4.71 4.93 13.66
C ARG A 662 -3.46 4.23 14.17
N LEU A 663 -2.90 3.36 13.35
CA LEU A 663 -1.66 2.63 13.62
C LEU A 663 -0.60 3.14 12.65
N TYR A 664 0.40 3.84 13.15
CA TYR A 664 1.50 4.39 12.36
C TYR A 664 2.66 3.40 12.35
N PRO A 665 2.93 2.73 11.23
CA PRO A 665 4.06 1.85 11.13
C PRO A 665 5.40 2.58 11.18
N ILE A 666 6.36 1.93 11.84
CA ILE A 666 7.75 2.36 11.97
C ILE A 666 8.69 1.23 11.58
N VAL A 667 9.85 1.58 11.05
CA VAL A 667 10.98 0.64 10.93
C VAL A 667 11.68 0.58 12.28
N SER A 668 11.68 -0.60 12.91
CA SER A 668 12.21 -0.80 14.27
C SER A 668 13.43 -1.74 14.33
N ASP A 669 13.86 -2.31 13.20
CA ASP A 669 15.14 -3.04 13.15
C ASP A 669 16.33 -2.07 13.20
N ASN A 670 17.01 -2.04 14.35
CA ASN A 670 18.17 -1.18 14.58
C ASN A 670 19.37 -1.48 13.67
N ARG A 671 19.43 -2.66 13.01
CA ARG A 671 20.43 -2.92 11.96
C ARG A 671 20.15 -2.17 10.67
N ILE A 672 18.89 -1.84 10.42
CA ILE A 672 18.46 -1.04 9.27
C ILE A 672 18.52 0.44 9.63
N THR A 673 18.05 0.81 10.83
CA THR A 673 17.87 2.21 11.22
C THR A 673 19.10 2.84 11.85
N GLY A 674 20.09 2.05 12.27
CA GLY A 674 21.23 2.56 13.02
C GLY A 674 20.85 3.08 14.41
N PHE A 675 19.93 2.39 15.10
CA PHE A 675 19.35 2.86 16.37
C PHE A 675 18.70 4.25 16.21
N SER A 676 17.89 4.41 15.17
CA SER A 676 17.09 5.63 14.94
C SER A 676 15.78 5.23 14.27
N PRO A 677 14.89 4.53 15.00
CA PRO A 677 13.61 4.09 14.46
C PRO A 677 12.85 5.29 13.88
N ARG A 678 12.13 5.03 12.80
CA ARG A 678 11.53 6.07 11.97
C ARG A 678 10.19 5.64 11.40
N PRO A 679 9.29 6.58 11.07
CA PRO A 679 8.14 6.28 10.23
C PRO A 679 8.57 5.60 8.93
N VAL A 680 7.71 4.73 8.43
CA VAL A 680 7.90 4.07 7.14
C VAL A 680 7.80 5.08 5.97
N THR A 681 8.49 4.76 4.88
CA THR A 681 8.28 5.37 3.56
C THR A 681 6.99 4.84 2.92
N GLU A 682 6.57 5.41 1.79
CA GLU A 682 5.38 4.95 1.05
C GLU A 682 5.45 3.46 0.69
N LYS A 683 6.60 3.03 0.15
CA LYS A 683 6.84 1.63 -0.22
C LYS A 683 6.76 0.69 0.99
N GLU A 684 7.40 1.07 2.09
CA GLU A 684 7.38 0.29 3.34
C GLU A 684 5.97 0.29 3.96
N ALA A 685 5.19 1.36 3.80
CA ALA A 685 3.80 1.42 4.27
C ALA A 685 2.88 0.46 3.50
N LEU A 686 3.05 0.37 2.18
CA LEU A 686 2.37 -0.62 1.35
C LEU A 686 2.78 -2.05 1.75
N GLU A 687 4.08 -2.28 1.98
CA GLU A 687 4.59 -3.58 2.46
C GLU A 687 3.98 -3.97 3.81
N VAL A 688 3.94 -3.03 4.77
CA VAL A 688 3.28 -3.26 6.06
C VAL A 688 1.81 -3.61 5.87
N TYR A 689 1.09 -2.85 5.05
CA TYR A 689 -0.32 -3.09 4.79
C TYR A 689 -0.55 -4.47 4.16
N ASP A 690 0.30 -4.88 3.22
CA ASP A 690 0.26 -6.19 2.59
C ASP A 690 0.54 -7.33 3.58
N ILE A 691 1.54 -7.17 4.46
CA ILE A 691 1.85 -8.14 5.52
C ILE A 691 0.66 -8.29 6.47
N LEU A 692 0.09 -7.18 6.95
CA LEU A 692 -1.04 -7.22 7.87
C LEU A 692 -2.31 -7.76 7.18
N THR A 693 -2.49 -7.46 5.89
CA THR A 693 -3.51 -8.03 5.00
C THR A 693 -3.38 -9.54 4.87
N GLU A 694 -2.17 -10.06 4.68
CA GLU A 694 -1.91 -11.49 4.59
C GLU A 694 -2.20 -12.19 5.93
N ARG A 695 -1.79 -11.58 7.05
CA ARG A 695 -1.89 -12.19 8.38
C ARG A 695 -3.27 -12.07 9.02
N GLY A 696 -3.94 -10.94 8.85
CA GLY A 696 -5.31 -10.70 9.31
C GLY A 696 -6.37 -11.11 8.28
N GLN A 697 -5.95 -11.57 7.11
CA GLN A 697 -6.80 -12.10 6.03
C GLN A 697 -7.94 -11.12 5.66
N ARG A 698 -9.11 -11.66 5.33
CA ARG A 698 -10.30 -10.89 4.93
C ARG A 698 -10.77 -9.92 6.01
N ILE A 699 -10.66 -10.28 7.29
CA ILE A 699 -11.11 -9.46 8.42
C ILE A 699 -10.34 -8.15 8.48
N PHE A 700 -9.02 -8.19 8.27
CA PHE A 700 -8.20 -6.98 8.28
C PHE A 700 -8.60 -6.00 7.17
N GLN A 701 -8.66 -6.44 5.92
CA GLN A 701 -8.95 -5.57 4.77
C GLN A 701 -10.38 -5.00 4.77
N GLN A 702 -11.34 -5.66 5.43
CA GLN A 702 -12.68 -5.10 5.63
C GLN A 702 -12.73 -4.06 6.75
N SER A 703 -11.77 -4.13 7.68
CA SER A 703 -11.81 -3.41 8.94
C SER A 703 -10.76 -2.31 9.03
N PHE A 704 -9.78 -2.30 8.13
CA PHE A 704 -8.66 -1.38 8.14
C PHE A 704 -8.35 -0.87 6.75
N SER A 705 -7.94 0.40 6.65
CA SER A 705 -7.52 1.04 5.41
C SER A 705 -6.15 1.70 5.58
N LEU A 706 -5.36 1.71 4.50
CA LEU A 706 -4.13 2.49 4.45
C LEU A 706 -4.47 3.96 4.16
N GLY A 707 -3.88 4.87 4.92
CA GLY A 707 -4.01 6.31 4.75
C GLY A 707 -2.69 7.04 4.98
N GLN A 708 -2.71 8.35 4.78
CA GLN A 708 -1.57 9.22 5.01
C GLN A 708 -2.05 10.56 5.55
N ASP A 709 -1.36 11.11 6.54
CA ASP A 709 -1.54 12.47 7.04
C ASP A 709 -0.17 13.16 7.24
N SER A 710 -0.16 14.33 7.88
CA SER A 710 1.06 15.09 8.15
C SER A 710 2.06 14.39 9.07
N ARG A 711 1.65 13.34 9.81
CA ARG A 711 2.51 12.56 10.69
C ARG A 711 3.16 11.37 9.97
N GLY A 712 2.58 10.94 8.84
CA GLY A 712 3.09 9.88 7.98
C GLY A 712 1.99 8.95 7.47
N TYR A 713 2.40 7.77 7.00
CA TYR A 713 1.47 6.71 6.62
C TYR A 713 0.90 6.01 7.85
N PHE A 714 -0.35 5.59 7.78
CA PHE A 714 -1.03 4.88 8.85
C PHE A 714 -2.02 3.83 8.33
N VAL A 715 -2.32 2.85 9.17
CA VAL A 715 -3.43 1.92 9.03
C VAL A 715 -4.55 2.35 9.96
N GLU A 716 -5.70 2.74 9.44
CA GLU A 716 -6.84 3.22 10.22
C GLU A 716 -7.91 2.15 10.38
N ARG A 717 -8.46 2.00 11.59
CA ARG A 717 -9.61 1.13 11.85
C ARG A 717 -10.89 1.80 11.28
N ALA A 718 -11.54 1.14 10.34
CA ALA A 718 -12.81 1.56 9.76
C ALA A 718 -13.98 1.40 10.76
N GLY A 719 -14.50 2.53 11.27
CA GLY A 719 -15.57 2.52 12.27
C GLY A 719 -15.05 2.32 13.71
N PRO A 720 -15.94 2.06 14.68
CA PRO A 720 -15.57 2.00 16.09
C PRO A 720 -14.67 0.81 16.41
N VAL A 721 -13.78 0.99 17.40
CA VAL A 721 -12.89 -0.08 17.88
C VAL A 721 -13.60 -1.17 18.67
N SER A 722 -14.80 -0.87 19.18
CA SER A 722 -15.66 -1.80 19.93
C SER A 722 -17.12 -1.66 19.55
N ARG A 723 -17.88 -2.75 19.67
CA ARG A 723 -19.35 -2.74 19.57
C ARG A 723 -20.03 -1.83 20.60
N ARG A 724 -19.35 -1.48 21.69
CA ARG A 724 -19.84 -0.54 22.73
C ARG A 724 -19.57 0.93 22.39
N CYS A 725 -18.73 1.19 21.38
CA CYS A 725 -18.39 2.53 20.93
C CYS A 725 -19.29 3.00 19.76
N ALA A 726 -19.32 4.31 19.55
CA ALA A 726 -19.85 4.98 18.37
C ALA A 726 -18.71 5.37 17.43
N GLN A 727 -19.03 5.74 16.20
CA GLN A 727 -18.05 6.25 15.25
C GLN A 727 -17.82 7.75 15.50
N LEU A 728 -16.58 8.23 15.31
CA LEU A 728 -16.28 9.66 15.25
C LEU A 728 -16.63 10.20 13.85
N ASP A 729 -17.38 11.30 13.82
CA ASP A 729 -17.77 12.00 12.58
C ASP A 729 -16.57 12.55 11.80
#